data_AF-A0A5R8YIN2-F1
#
_entry.id   AF-A0A5R8YIN2-F1
#
_cell.length_a   1.000
_cell.length_b   1.000
_cell.length_c   1.000
_cell.angle_alpha   90.00
_cell.angle_beta   90.00
_cell.angle_gamma   90.00
#
_symmetry.space_group_name_H-M   'P 1'
#
loop_
_entity.id
_entity.type
_entity.pdbx_description
1 polymer ?
#
loop_
_entity_poly.entity_id
_entity_poly.type
_entity_poly.pdbx_seq_one_letter_code
_entity_poly.pdbx_strand_id
1 'polypeptide(L)'
;MGIALVADAGTFAQGVAVETGHRMDAGATGAGDPETPFTGLWTAAPPQQEGTPPLTVESPFLSQYRSGDELVDHEAEAAGELMAELSDPELDEALEDLIAEAEAEIARFGVEESPAAAARAARVLGRWVEPLAIESEAILEGLADALRTRDAGSVREDELMELAQRFEPRGTDLGPVFEDFLRKIFRKATRVVKGAARLAKRGITAAARVLPIGQILRRLKGLVRPLLDRVLNVALDRLPPDLRPYAARLAQRFIKKPSWPFPETEGAPASVDVRDLQSGFDAEIAALLLAPGEIEQEEVVAEAAAMARPGDADPLGELHEARESFITALERLEPGQDPTPLVEEFVPALLPVLRLGIKLGGRSRVVRYLAKYIGRLIAPYAGPQVTPALSQAIVDAGLRLLTLEEPEEAEEPAPRLAAEAFAGLVEDTVRRVCTLPEEELADEQALEEAAYEAFQEAVAANFPPAILDPASEYLETSRPYGMWLAMPRGRRACYRKFSHVFPVRVTPQVARSIRTFGGRTLGRFLRDSLGRTGVVQGHLHLYQAVPGTRLSRLGSAERMTGGGRMARTQLHPLTPQAAGVLLGEPGLGREVDPVRIDRGDPPQVGERLFYLEVPGARPLERRSSDAAVVVDTGAGEIRLSVFLGESDAQEIARRLRRREPLGAALAALRRITRAELRSAFAEAGRRVRVIGTAGTPAPHAGASDPALRRLVADGIGTWLMWSIRRELPRQRDAFVEAAAAEADGVTIAARVVGPPGLDVLAGAAADRSSGVTRASDGLSQIFRHGPEVMVGFHPGRDHVR
;
A
#
# COMPACT_ATOMS: atom_id res chain seq x y z
N MET A 1 -11.22 -7.29 -51.03
CA MET A 1 -11.44 -7.40 -52.49
C MET A 1 -12.33 -6.22 -52.87
N GLY A 2 -11.84 -5.25 -53.65
CA GLY A 2 -12.63 -4.04 -53.97
C GLY A 2 -11.84 -2.73 -54.09
N ILE A 3 -11.12 -2.57 -55.21
CA ILE A 3 -10.83 -1.28 -55.89
C ILE A 3 -9.90 -0.27 -55.14
N ALA A 4 -9.29 0.64 -55.89
CA ALA A 4 -8.30 1.62 -55.45
C ALA A 4 -8.47 2.97 -56.20
N LEU A 5 -7.84 4.04 -55.70
CA LEU A 5 -7.44 5.29 -56.38
C LEU A 5 -6.31 5.92 -55.53
N VAL A 6 -5.14 6.25 -56.10
CA VAL A 6 -4.73 7.61 -56.58
C VAL A 6 -4.87 8.66 -55.45
N ALA A 7 -3.83 9.16 -54.77
CA ALA A 7 -2.45 9.55 -55.12
C ALA A 7 -2.31 10.89 -55.86
N ASP A 8 -1.81 11.92 -55.15
CA ASP A 8 -1.05 13.05 -55.72
C ASP A 8 -0.09 13.62 -54.66
N ALA A 9 0.88 14.47 -55.05
CA ALA A 9 1.91 15.02 -54.17
C ALA A 9 2.15 16.53 -54.43
N GLY A 10 2.33 17.30 -53.36
CA GLY A 10 2.58 18.75 -53.42
C GLY A 10 3.79 19.17 -52.59
N THR A 11 4.90 19.48 -53.25
CA THR A 11 6.12 20.01 -52.62
C THR A 11 6.18 21.53 -52.75
N PHE A 12 6.50 22.24 -51.68
CA PHE A 12 7.08 23.58 -51.75
C PHE A 12 8.16 23.79 -50.69
N ALA A 13 9.12 24.68 -50.98
CA ALA A 13 10.30 24.96 -50.18
C ALA A 13 10.71 26.44 -50.35
N GLN A 14 11.84 26.83 -49.73
CA GLN A 14 12.34 28.21 -49.55
C GLN A 14 11.56 28.98 -48.45
N GLY A 15 12.19 29.66 -47.48
CA GLY A 15 13.61 29.70 -47.10
C GLY A 15 14.34 30.99 -47.49
N VAL A 16 14.49 31.89 -46.50
CA VAL A 16 15.42 33.05 -46.50
C VAL A 16 16.02 33.13 -45.09
N ALA A 17 17.26 33.61 -44.96
CA ALA A 17 17.97 33.75 -43.70
C ALA A 17 18.94 34.94 -43.73
N VAL A 18 19.55 35.24 -42.58
CA VAL A 18 20.69 36.15 -42.36
C VAL A 18 20.37 37.66 -42.46
N GLU A 19 20.53 38.36 -41.34
CA GLU A 19 21.47 39.49 -41.29
C GLU A 19 22.10 39.65 -39.90
N THR A 20 23.29 40.26 -39.84
CA THR A 20 24.14 40.34 -38.62
C THR A 20 25.03 41.59 -38.68
N GLY A 21 25.18 42.35 -37.59
CA GLY A 21 26.32 43.29 -37.50
C GLY A 21 26.20 44.57 -36.64
N HIS A 22 26.42 44.44 -35.33
CA HIS A 22 27.52 45.12 -34.60
C HIS A 22 27.70 46.68 -34.63
N ARG A 23 27.71 47.28 -33.42
CA ARG A 23 28.75 48.19 -32.85
C ARG A 23 28.52 49.73 -32.80
N MET A 24 28.61 50.27 -31.56
CA MET A 24 29.20 51.55 -31.01
C MET A 24 29.16 52.85 -31.85
N ASP A 25 29.08 54.08 -31.29
CA ASP A 25 29.72 54.56 -30.05
C ASP A 25 29.06 55.81 -29.39
N ALA A 26 29.70 56.34 -28.33
CA ALA A 26 29.20 57.25 -27.29
C ALA A 26 28.83 58.73 -27.63
N GLY A 27 28.08 59.36 -26.71
CA GLY A 27 27.88 60.82 -26.56
C GLY A 27 26.95 61.16 -25.37
N ALA A 28 27.31 62.09 -24.48
CA ALA A 28 26.67 62.21 -23.15
C ALA A 28 26.46 63.66 -22.62
N THR A 29 25.39 63.84 -21.82
CA THR A 29 25.20 64.78 -20.66
C THR A 29 23.74 64.67 -20.17
N GLY A 30 23.38 64.69 -18.89
CA GLY A 30 24.16 64.62 -17.64
C GLY A 30 23.33 64.91 -16.37
N ALA A 31 23.90 64.59 -15.19
CA ALA A 31 23.50 64.97 -13.82
C ALA A 31 22.18 64.41 -13.20
N GLY A 32 22.30 63.74 -12.04
CA GLY A 32 21.17 63.44 -11.13
C GLY A 32 21.30 62.14 -10.31
N ASP A 33 22.11 62.13 -9.25
CA ASP A 33 22.39 60.97 -8.38
C ASP A 33 23.07 61.45 -7.07
N PRO A 34 23.12 60.69 -5.96
CA PRO A 34 22.13 59.78 -5.35
C PRO A 34 21.93 60.10 -3.84
N GLU A 35 21.15 59.33 -3.07
CA GLU A 35 21.36 59.26 -1.60
C GLU A 35 20.89 57.93 -0.96
N THR A 36 21.70 57.38 -0.03
CA THR A 36 21.43 56.13 0.72
C THR A 36 21.96 56.23 2.16
N PRO A 37 21.15 55.97 3.21
CA PRO A 37 21.54 56.25 4.59
C PRO A 37 22.12 55.04 5.36
N PHE A 38 23.37 54.63 5.07
CA PHE A 38 24.09 53.66 5.91
C PHE A 38 25.61 53.93 6.03
N THR A 39 25.99 54.75 7.03
CA THR A 39 27.21 54.71 7.88
C THR A 39 27.17 55.94 8.79
N GLY A 40 27.53 55.91 10.08
CA GLY A 40 27.97 54.83 10.97
C GLY A 40 28.89 55.42 12.06
N LEU A 41 28.92 54.87 13.29
CA LEU A 41 29.98 55.10 14.31
C LEU A 41 29.79 54.19 15.54
N TRP A 42 30.89 53.84 16.21
CA TRP A 42 30.93 53.17 17.53
C TRP A 42 31.47 54.14 18.59
N THR A 43 30.94 54.09 19.83
CA THR A 43 31.67 53.90 21.12
C THR A 43 30.87 54.40 22.33
N ALA A 44 30.55 53.53 23.29
CA ALA A 44 30.39 53.80 24.74
C ALA A 44 30.15 52.48 25.53
N ALA A 45 30.54 52.43 26.81
CA ALA A 45 30.34 51.31 27.74
C ALA A 45 30.62 51.76 29.20
N PRO A 46 30.36 50.97 30.27
CA PRO A 46 29.64 49.69 30.38
C PRO A 46 28.27 49.90 31.07
N PRO A 47 27.85 49.41 32.28
CA PRO A 47 28.47 48.57 33.33
C PRO A 47 27.87 47.14 33.47
N GLN A 48 28.27 46.45 34.56
CA GLN A 48 28.03 45.06 34.95
C GLN A 48 26.68 44.78 35.65
N GLN A 49 26.25 43.51 35.63
CA GLN A 49 25.88 42.75 36.85
C GLN A 49 26.15 41.25 36.66
N GLU A 50 26.20 40.48 37.76
CA GLU A 50 26.90 39.18 37.85
C GLU A 50 25.98 37.97 38.14
N GLY A 51 26.39 36.76 37.73
CA GLY A 51 25.67 35.51 38.07
C GLY A 51 26.29 34.24 37.45
N THR A 52 26.92 33.41 38.28
CA THR A 52 27.60 32.11 37.97
C THR A 52 26.86 30.93 38.63
N PRO A 53 27.26 29.64 38.45
CA PRO A 53 27.99 28.91 37.39
C PRO A 53 27.20 27.63 36.95
N PRO A 54 27.78 26.55 36.36
CA PRO A 54 29.04 26.39 35.62
C PRO A 54 28.83 25.97 34.14
N LEU A 55 29.87 26.11 33.32
CA LEU A 55 29.96 25.47 32.00
C LEU A 55 30.91 24.27 32.04
N THR A 56 30.43 23.09 31.66
CA THR A 56 31.29 21.98 31.23
C THR A 56 31.86 22.34 29.86
N VAL A 57 33.19 22.35 29.73
CA VAL A 57 33.86 22.73 28.47
C VAL A 57 33.88 21.53 27.53
N GLU A 58 32.91 21.43 26.63
CA GLU A 58 33.06 20.61 25.43
C GLU A 58 34.10 21.25 24.51
N SER A 59 35.14 20.50 24.18
CA SER A 59 36.25 20.99 23.34
C SER A 59 35.87 20.95 21.85
N PRO A 60 36.01 22.05 21.09
CA PRO A 60 35.79 22.03 19.64
C PRO A 60 36.88 21.25 18.86
N PHE A 61 37.92 20.75 19.54
CA PHE A 61 39.10 20.11 18.94
C PHE A 61 39.12 18.57 19.07
N LEU A 62 37.96 17.91 19.05
CA LEU A 62 37.84 16.45 18.83
C LEU A 62 36.96 16.10 17.62
N SER A 63 37.04 16.92 16.57
CA SER A 63 36.75 16.50 15.20
C SER A 63 38.02 16.62 14.35
N GLN A 64 38.09 15.89 13.23
CA GLN A 64 39.20 15.92 12.26
C GLN A 64 40.53 15.24 12.65
N TYR A 65 40.46 13.99 13.13
CA TYR A 65 41.33 12.95 12.57
C TYR A 65 40.47 11.91 11.86
N ARG A 66 40.21 12.15 10.57
CA ARG A 66 39.35 11.32 9.71
C ARG A 66 40.16 10.84 8.52
N SER A 67 40.60 9.59 8.56
CA SER A 67 41.50 9.00 7.57
C SER A 67 41.06 7.58 7.23
N GLY A 68 40.85 7.29 5.94
CA GLY A 68 40.80 5.93 5.40
C GLY A 68 39.45 5.23 5.50
N ASP A 69 39.04 4.86 6.71
CA ASP A 69 37.98 3.86 6.89
C ASP A 69 36.58 4.45 7.10
N GLU A 70 35.59 3.84 6.43
CA GLU A 70 34.19 3.96 6.80
C GLU A 70 33.95 3.12 8.07
N LEU A 71 33.65 3.79 9.19
CA LEU A 71 33.18 3.13 10.40
C LEU A 71 31.77 2.56 10.14
N VAL A 72 31.73 1.31 9.68
CA VAL A 72 30.51 0.52 9.53
C VAL A 72 29.88 0.38 10.92
N ASP A 73 28.66 0.91 11.07
CA ASP A 73 27.87 0.75 12.28
C ASP A 73 27.29 -0.68 12.30
N HIS A 74 28.06 -1.59 12.90
CA HIS A 74 27.69 -3.01 12.98
C HIS A 74 26.40 -3.27 13.78
N GLU A 75 26.00 -2.37 14.68
CA GLU A 75 24.73 -2.47 15.40
C GLU A 75 23.57 -2.11 14.46
N ALA A 76 23.70 -1.05 13.67
CA ALA A 76 22.74 -0.70 12.63
C ALA A 76 22.63 -1.74 11.50
N GLU A 77 23.76 -2.34 11.08
CA GLU A 77 23.78 -3.43 10.10
C GLU A 77 23.07 -4.69 10.63
N ALA A 78 23.33 -5.07 11.89
CA ALA A 78 22.67 -6.18 12.55
C ALA A 78 21.17 -5.96 12.76
N ALA A 79 20.75 -4.73 13.11
CA ALA A 79 19.35 -4.35 13.21
C ALA A 79 18.64 -4.44 11.84
N GLY A 80 19.30 -3.99 10.76
CA GLY A 80 18.77 -4.09 9.40
C GLY A 80 18.54 -5.53 8.94
N GLU A 81 19.52 -6.41 9.16
CA GLU A 81 19.37 -7.84 8.80
C GLU A 81 18.32 -8.54 9.67
N LEU A 82 18.26 -8.22 10.97
CA LEU A 82 17.24 -8.76 11.88
C LEU A 82 15.82 -8.38 11.43
N MET A 83 15.58 -7.11 11.06
CA MET A 83 14.29 -6.67 10.51
C MET A 83 13.93 -7.41 9.20
N ALA A 84 14.91 -7.68 8.34
CA ALA A 84 14.70 -8.42 7.09
C ALA A 84 14.45 -9.93 7.31
N GLU A 85 14.98 -10.54 8.37
CA GLU A 85 14.68 -11.91 8.79
C GLU A 85 13.30 -12.02 9.46
N LEU A 86 12.94 -11.05 10.30
CA LEU A 86 11.65 -10.99 10.98
C LEU A 86 10.49 -10.84 9.98
N SER A 87 10.58 -9.91 9.03
CA SER A 87 9.53 -9.56 8.07
C SER A 87 8.88 -10.79 7.41
N ASP A 88 7.55 -10.89 7.51
CA ASP A 88 6.79 -12.07 7.09
C ASP A 88 5.54 -11.71 6.26
N PRO A 89 5.57 -11.85 4.92
CA PRO A 89 4.42 -11.53 4.09
C PRO A 89 3.21 -12.45 4.34
N GLU A 90 3.39 -13.58 5.04
CA GLU A 90 2.28 -14.39 5.53
C GLU A 90 1.59 -13.83 6.78
N LEU A 91 2.32 -13.12 7.65
CA LEU A 91 1.74 -12.45 8.82
C LEU A 91 1.00 -11.18 8.38
N ASP A 92 1.46 -10.48 7.34
CA ASP A 92 0.65 -9.45 6.67
C ASP A 92 -0.70 -10.05 6.19
N GLU A 93 -0.67 -11.17 5.44
CA GLU A 93 -1.90 -11.85 4.98
C GLU A 93 -2.85 -12.17 6.17
N ALA A 94 -2.32 -12.67 7.29
CA ALA A 94 -3.13 -13.06 8.46
C ALA A 94 -3.63 -11.86 9.29
N LEU A 95 -2.87 -10.77 9.38
CA LEU A 95 -3.31 -9.52 10.02
C LEU A 95 -4.44 -8.86 9.20
N GLU A 96 -4.32 -8.87 7.86
CA GLU A 96 -5.38 -8.38 6.96
C GLU A 96 -6.67 -9.19 7.10
N ASP A 97 -6.57 -10.53 7.15
CA ASP A 97 -7.72 -11.42 7.32
C ASP A 97 -8.34 -11.31 8.73
N LEU A 98 -7.53 -11.08 9.79
CA LEU A 98 -8.01 -10.84 11.15
C LEU A 98 -8.74 -9.50 11.30
N ILE A 99 -8.26 -8.44 10.66
CA ILE A 99 -8.98 -7.15 10.56
C ILE A 99 -10.31 -7.34 9.83
N ALA A 100 -10.33 -8.10 8.73
CA ALA A 100 -11.54 -8.32 7.94
C ALA A 100 -12.64 -9.08 8.71
N GLU A 101 -12.29 -10.09 9.51
CA GLU A 101 -13.27 -10.78 10.36
C GLU A 101 -13.72 -9.90 11.55
N ALA A 102 -12.84 -9.07 12.13
CA ALA A 102 -13.23 -8.07 13.13
C ALA A 102 -14.23 -7.05 12.55
N GLU A 103 -14.01 -6.56 11.32
CA GLU A 103 -14.95 -5.68 10.62
C GLU A 103 -16.30 -6.37 10.37
N ALA A 104 -16.30 -7.66 9.99
CA ALA A 104 -17.51 -8.45 9.82
C ALA A 104 -18.26 -8.66 11.15
N GLU A 105 -17.55 -8.86 12.26
CA GLU A 105 -18.12 -8.99 13.60
C GLU A 105 -18.80 -7.69 14.06
N ILE A 106 -18.18 -6.51 13.87
CA ILE A 106 -18.83 -5.21 14.14
C ILE A 106 -20.16 -5.11 13.36
N ALA A 107 -20.14 -5.47 12.07
CA ALA A 107 -21.31 -5.38 11.21
C ALA A 107 -22.48 -6.27 11.68
N ARG A 108 -22.19 -7.49 12.18
CA ARG A 108 -23.19 -8.42 12.75
C ARG A 108 -23.95 -7.82 13.93
N PHE A 109 -23.32 -6.94 14.73
CA PHE A 109 -23.96 -6.32 15.90
C PHE A 109 -24.84 -5.10 15.59
N GLY A 110 -24.92 -4.65 14.33
CA GLY A 110 -25.79 -3.52 13.95
C GLY A 110 -25.49 -2.24 14.72
N VAL A 111 -24.23 -1.99 15.05
CA VAL A 111 -23.81 -0.92 15.96
C VAL A 111 -24.13 0.45 15.34
N GLU A 112 -25.08 1.17 15.93
CA GLU A 112 -25.37 2.58 15.62
C GLU A 112 -24.11 3.43 15.77
N GLU A 113 -23.91 4.42 14.91
CA GLU A 113 -22.68 5.22 14.89
C GLU A 113 -22.79 6.40 15.86
N SER A 114 -22.54 6.10 17.14
CA SER A 114 -22.41 7.10 18.20
C SER A 114 -21.20 6.79 19.10
N PRO A 115 -20.61 7.78 19.81
CA PRO A 115 -19.45 7.54 20.69
C PRO A 115 -19.69 6.44 21.74
N ALA A 116 -20.91 6.36 22.30
CA ALA A 116 -21.29 5.33 23.27
C ALA A 116 -21.37 3.92 22.66
N ALA A 117 -21.65 3.83 21.37
CA ALA A 117 -21.77 2.60 20.61
C ALA A 117 -20.44 2.17 19.95
N ALA A 118 -19.57 3.10 19.54
CA ALA A 118 -18.17 2.81 19.23
C ALA A 118 -17.43 2.24 20.46
N ALA A 119 -17.67 2.81 21.66
CA ALA A 119 -17.21 2.22 22.91
C ALA A 119 -17.86 0.86 23.25
N ARG A 120 -19.04 0.55 22.69
CA ARG A 120 -19.68 -0.77 22.77
C ARG A 120 -18.98 -1.77 21.83
N ALA A 121 -18.70 -1.39 20.59
CA ALA A 121 -17.96 -2.20 19.62
C ALA A 121 -16.56 -2.58 20.15
N ALA A 122 -15.81 -1.63 20.71
CA ALA A 122 -14.51 -1.91 21.33
C ALA A 122 -14.60 -2.96 22.46
N ARG A 123 -15.62 -2.89 23.33
CA ARG A 123 -15.85 -3.89 24.39
C ARG A 123 -16.32 -5.26 23.87
N VAL A 124 -16.94 -5.31 22.69
CA VAL A 124 -17.36 -6.55 22.03
C VAL A 124 -16.16 -7.21 21.37
N LEU A 125 -15.41 -6.47 20.55
CA LEU A 125 -14.20 -6.93 19.89
C LEU A 125 -13.13 -7.40 20.89
N GLY A 126 -12.94 -6.69 22.00
CA GLY A 126 -12.03 -7.12 23.06
C GLY A 126 -12.37 -8.51 23.62
N ARG A 127 -13.66 -8.82 23.78
CA ARG A 127 -14.11 -10.16 24.22
C ARG A 127 -13.99 -11.22 23.12
N TRP A 128 -14.16 -10.83 21.87
CA TRP A 128 -14.04 -11.69 20.69
C TRP A 128 -12.58 -12.09 20.41
N VAL A 129 -11.62 -11.18 20.65
CA VAL A 129 -10.18 -11.44 20.47
C VAL A 129 -9.49 -12.03 21.70
N GLU A 130 -10.08 -11.94 22.90
CA GLU A 130 -9.48 -12.46 24.14
C GLU A 130 -9.12 -13.97 24.07
N PRO A 131 -9.92 -14.88 23.47
CA PRO A 131 -9.51 -16.28 23.28
C PRO A 131 -8.26 -16.43 22.41
N LEU A 132 -8.11 -15.59 21.37
CA LEU A 132 -6.93 -15.56 20.51
C LEU A 132 -5.70 -15.02 21.25
N ALA A 133 -5.88 -14.02 22.12
CA ALA A 133 -4.83 -13.52 23.00
C ALA A 133 -4.35 -14.62 23.97
N ILE A 134 -5.27 -15.28 24.69
CA ILE A 134 -4.96 -16.34 25.65
C ILE A 134 -4.23 -17.51 24.98
N GLU A 135 -4.69 -17.98 23.81
CA GLU A 135 -4.06 -19.11 23.13
C GLU A 135 -2.68 -18.73 22.56
N SER A 136 -2.53 -17.52 22.01
CA SER A 136 -1.22 -16.98 21.60
C SER A 136 -0.25 -16.91 22.78
N GLU A 137 -0.73 -16.46 23.94
CA GLU A 137 0.07 -16.36 25.16
C GLU A 137 0.47 -17.73 25.72
N ALA A 138 -0.44 -18.71 25.66
CA ALA A 138 -0.19 -20.09 26.08
C ALA A 138 0.84 -20.81 25.19
N ILE A 139 0.74 -20.64 23.86
CA ILE A 139 1.69 -21.20 22.89
C ILE A 139 3.10 -20.62 23.09
N LEU A 140 3.21 -19.30 23.30
CA LEU A 140 4.50 -18.64 23.54
C LEU A 140 5.11 -19.02 24.90
N GLU A 141 4.30 -19.18 25.95
CA GLU A 141 4.77 -19.67 27.25
C GLU A 141 5.20 -21.16 27.18
N GLY A 142 4.47 -22.00 26.45
CA GLY A 142 4.83 -23.41 26.23
C GLY A 142 6.17 -23.57 25.49
N LEU A 143 6.41 -22.75 24.46
CA LEU A 143 7.69 -22.68 23.78
C LEU A 143 8.80 -22.10 24.68
N ALA A 144 8.46 -21.10 25.51
CA ALA A 144 9.39 -20.51 26.46
C ALA A 144 9.86 -21.51 27.52
N ASP A 145 8.95 -22.31 28.09
CA ASP A 145 9.29 -23.34 29.08
C ASP A 145 10.06 -24.52 28.47
N ALA A 146 9.72 -24.92 27.24
CA ALA A 146 10.49 -25.92 26.49
C ALA A 146 11.94 -25.48 26.20
N LEU A 147 12.20 -24.17 26.12
CA LEU A 147 13.52 -23.58 25.88
C LEU A 147 14.17 -22.96 27.13
N ARG A 148 13.55 -23.08 28.31
CA ARG A 148 13.94 -22.38 29.56
C ARG A 148 15.37 -22.61 30.02
N THR A 149 15.94 -23.80 29.75
CA THR A 149 17.29 -24.21 30.16
C THR A 149 18.29 -24.23 29.01
N ARG A 150 17.95 -23.64 27.86
CA ARG A 150 18.77 -23.65 26.64
C ARG A 150 19.32 -22.27 26.32
N ASP A 151 20.61 -22.22 25.97
CA ASP A 151 21.30 -21.02 25.53
C ASP A 151 21.01 -20.73 24.05
N ALA A 152 21.01 -19.45 23.67
CA ALA A 152 20.76 -18.99 22.30
C ALA A 152 21.75 -19.61 21.29
N GLY A 153 23.02 -19.74 21.68
CA GLY A 153 24.05 -20.36 20.85
C GLY A 153 23.88 -21.87 20.66
N SER A 154 23.24 -22.57 21.59
CA SER A 154 23.22 -24.05 21.63
C SER A 154 22.07 -24.71 20.86
N VAL A 155 21.04 -23.97 20.47
CA VAL A 155 19.84 -24.55 19.84
C VAL A 155 20.06 -24.84 18.35
N ARG A 156 19.76 -26.08 17.94
CA ARG A 156 19.77 -26.53 16.54
C ARG A 156 18.48 -26.16 15.83
N GLU A 157 18.57 -25.89 14.53
CA GLU A 157 17.38 -25.61 13.71
C GLU A 157 16.47 -26.82 13.54
N ASP A 158 17.04 -28.03 13.56
CA ASP A 158 16.30 -29.31 13.52
C ASP A 158 15.36 -29.42 14.73
N GLU A 159 15.87 -29.12 15.93
CA GLU A 159 15.13 -29.19 17.18
C GLU A 159 14.07 -28.09 17.29
N LEU A 160 14.31 -26.92 16.70
CA LEU A 160 13.27 -25.89 16.52
C LEU A 160 12.16 -26.37 15.58
N MET A 161 12.47 -27.17 14.57
CA MET A 161 11.49 -27.80 13.68
C MET A 161 10.69 -28.91 14.38
N GLU A 162 11.30 -29.70 15.27
CA GLU A 162 10.59 -30.69 16.09
C GLU A 162 9.66 -30.02 17.12
N LEU A 163 10.15 -28.98 17.81
CA LEU A 163 9.32 -28.15 18.68
C LEU A 163 8.19 -27.46 17.90
N ALA A 164 8.46 -26.99 16.68
CA ALA A 164 7.44 -26.41 15.80
C ALA A 164 6.33 -27.40 15.45
N GLN A 165 6.66 -28.65 15.13
CA GLN A 165 5.65 -29.68 14.84
C GLN A 165 4.88 -30.13 16.09
N ARG A 166 5.45 -29.96 17.29
CA ARG A 166 4.83 -30.30 18.57
C ARG A 166 3.89 -29.23 19.11
N PHE A 167 4.20 -27.95 18.87
CA PHE A 167 3.44 -26.79 19.34
C PHE A 167 2.68 -26.07 18.20
N GLU A 168 2.56 -26.69 17.02
CA GLU A 168 1.71 -26.18 15.95
C GLU A 168 0.23 -26.25 16.39
N PRO A 169 -0.53 -25.13 16.35
CA PRO A 169 -1.96 -25.13 16.66
C PRO A 169 -2.71 -25.98 15.62
N ARG A 170 -3.47 -26.96 16.09
CA ARG A 170 -4.21 -27.92 15.27
C ARG A 170 -5.53 -28.31 15.93
N GLY A 171 -6.65 -27.90 15.34
CA GLY A 171 -7.97 -28.28 15.85
C GLY A 171 -8.28 -27.58 17.17
N THR A 172 -7.97 -26.28 17.25
CA THR A 172 -8.51 -25.41 18.29
C THR A 172 -10.01 -25.18 18.01
N ASP A 173 -10.83 -24.94 19.03
CA ASP A 173 -12.25 -24.55 18.86
C ASP A 173 -12.42 -23.10 18.35
N LEU A 174 -11.39 -22.55 17.69
CA LEU A 174 -11.33 -21.18 17.19
C LEU A 174 -11.59 -21.14 15.67
N GLY A 175 -11.98 -19.98 15.15
CA GLY A 175 -12.22 -19.80 13.72
C GLY A 175 -10.94 -19.96 12.87
N PRO A 176 -11.04 -20.30 11.58
CA PRO A 176 -9.88 -20.57 10.72
C PRO A 176 -8.92 -19.37 10.57
N VAL A 177 -9.44 -18.14 10.69
CA VAL A 177 -8.64 -16.89 10.72
C VAL A 177 -7.75 -16.84 11.97
N PHE A 178 -8.26 -17.30 13.12
CA PHE A 178 -7.47 -17.38 14.35
C PHE A 178 -6.42 -18.49 14.25
N GLU A 179 -6.75 -19.66 13.68
CA GLU A 179 -5.78 -20.75 13.50
C GLU A 179 -4.59 -20.35 12.61
N ASP A 180 -4.81 -19.69 11.46
CA ASP A 180 -3.69 -19.26 10.63
C ASP A 180 -2.91 -18.10 11.25
N PHE A 181 -3.56 -17.18 11.98
CA PHE A 181 -2.86 -16.14 12.77
C PHE A 181 -1.96 -16.76 13.86
N LEU A 182 -2.47 -17.71 14.66
CA LEU A 182 -1.67 -18.44 15.65
C LEU A 182 -0.48 -19.15 14.99
N ARG A 183 -0.71 -19.78 13.82
CA ARG A 183 0.35 -20.38 13.01
C ARG A 183 1.38 -19.35 12.54
N LYS A 184 0.99 -18.10 12.19
CA LYS A 184 1.93 -17.03 11.82
C LYS A 184 2.71 -16.50 13.02
N ILE A 185 2.06 -16.22 14.14
CA ILE A 185 2.74 -15.76 15.37
C ILE A 185 3.73 -16.83 15.87
N PHE A 186 3.37 -18.11 15.80
CA PHE A 186 4.30 -19.20 16.09
C PHE A 186 5.49 -19.23 15.12
N ARG A 187 5.25 -19.12 13.80
CA ARG A 187 6.32 -19.00 12.79
C ARG A 187 7.22 -17.80 13.10
N LYS A 188 6.65 -16.64 13.45
CA LYS A 188 7.35 -15.42 13.85
C LYS A 188 8.25 -15.68 15.06
N ALA A 189 7.73 -16.27 16.14
CA ALA A 189 8.51 -16.67 17.32
C ALA A 189 9.71 -17.57 16.97
N THR A 190 9.54 -18.57 16.10
CA THR A 190 10.69 -19.39 15.67
C THR A 190 11.74 -18.59 14.88
N ARG A 191 11.36 -17.54 14.13
CA ARG A 191 12.32 -16.59 13.52
C ARG A 191 13.02 -15.72 14.57
N VAL A 192 12.31 -15.24 15.60
CA VAL A 192 12.93 -14.50 16.73
C VAL A 192 14.05 -15.34 17.37
N VAL A 193 13.79 -16.64 17.58
CA VAL A 193 14.81 -17.56 18.14
C VAL A 193 15.99 -17.77 17.18
N LYS A 194 15.75 -17.91 15.86
CA LYS A 194 16.83 -18.02 14.86
C LYS A 194 17.66 -16.74 14.79
N GLY A 195 17.05 -15.56 14.76
CA GLY A 195 17.72 -14.27 14.78
C GLY A 195 18.59 -14.08 16.03
N ALA A 196 18.03 -14.36 17.22
CA ALA A 196 18.79 -14.32 18.48
C ALA A 196 20.00 -15.28 18.46
N ALA A 197 19.82 -16.51 17.97
CA ALA A 197 20.90 -17.47 17.83
C ALA A 197 21.98 -17.03 16.81
N ARG A 198 21.59 -16.31 15.75
CA ARG A 198 22.51 -15.73 14.75
C ARG A 198 23.32 -14.57 15.32
N LEU A 199 22.69 -13.64 16.04
CA LEU A 199 23.37 -12.54 16.74
C LEU A 199 24.38 -13.06 17.76
N ALA A 200 24.00 -14.04 18.58
CA ALA A 200 24.90 -14.71 19.53
C ALA A 200 26.11 -15.36 18.82
N LYS A 201 25.89 -16.08 17.71
CA LYS A 201 26.96 -16.72 16.93
C LYS A 201 27.93 -15.72 16.26
N ARG A 202 27.48 -14.49 15.99
CA ARG A 202 28.32 -13.43 15.41
C ARG A 202 29.13 -12.65 16.44
N GLY A 203 28.91 -12.85 17.74
CA GLY A 203 29.64 -12.13 18.79
C GLY A 203 29.32 -10.63 18.84
N ILE A 204 28.10 -10.23 18.45
CA ILE A 204 27.63 -8.84 18.56
C ILE A 204 27.22 -8.59 20.02
N THR A 205 28.22 -8.48 20.88
CA THR A 205 28.09 -8.51 22.34
C THR A 205 27.94 -7.12 22.95
N ALA A 206 26.96 -6.34 22.51
CA ALA A 206 26.50 -5.16 23.24
C ALA A 206 25.93 -5.55 24.62
N ALA A 207 25.29 -6.73 24.71
CA ALA A 207 24.81 -7.32 25.95
C ALA A 207 25.66 -8.53 26.39
N ALA A 208 26.52 -8.36 27.40
CA ALA A 208 27.23 -9.45 28.07
C ALA A 208 26.33 -10.32 28.99
N ARG A 209 25.02 -10.38 28.68
CA ARG A 209 23.97 -11.14 29.35
C ARG A 209 22.99 -11.63 28.29
N VAL A 210 23.37 -12.71 27.58
CA VAL A 210 22.43 -13.45 26.74
C VAL A 210 21.34 -14.01 27.65
N LEU A 211 20.15 -13.41 27.63
CA LEU A 211 19.00 -13.93 28.36
C LEU A 211 18.62 -15.30 27.76
N PRO A 212 18.23 -16.30 28.57
CA PRO A 212 17.76 -17.58 28.05
C PRO A 212 16.60 -17.36 27.06
N ILE A 213 16.53 -18.16 25.99
CA ILE A 213 15.53 -17.96 24.92
C ILE A 213 14.10 -17.89 25.48
N GLY A 214 13.80 -18.68 26.51
CA GLY A 214 12.49 -18.65 27.17
C GLY A 214 12.14 -17.29 27.81
N GLN A 215 13.12 -16.51 28.25
CA GLN A 215 12.88 -15.16 28.77
C GLN A 215 12.55 -14.17 27.64
N ILE A 216 13.24 -14.26 26.50
CA ILE A 216 12.93 -13.48 25.29
C ILE A 216 11.49 -13.80 24.82
N LEU A 217 11.13 -15.08 24.77
CA LEU A 217 9.77 -15.51 24.40
C LEU A 217 8.69 -15.05 25.39
N ARG A 218 8.98 -15.00 26.69
CA ARG A 218 8.08 -14.40 27.71
C ARG A 218 7.89 -12.89 27.55
N ARG A 219 8.87 -12.17 27.00
CA ARG A 219 8.73 -10.75 26.68
C ARG A 219 8.00 -10.54 25.35
N LEU A 220 8.30 -11.35 24.32
CA LEU A 220 7.54 -11.41 23.06
C LEU A 220 6.04 -11.65 23.31
N LYS A 221 5.71 -12.52 24.28
CA LYS A 221 4.34 -12.74 24.75
C LYS A 221 3.64 -11.43 25.15
N GLY A 222 4.34 -10.54 25.84
CA GLY A 222 3.84 -9.22 26.24
C GLY A 222 3.57 -8.26 25.09
N LEU A 223 4.10 -8.51 23.89
CA LEU A 223 3.84 -7.71 22.67
C LEU A 223 2.61 -8.21 21.88
N VAL A 224 2.09 -9.41 22.17
CA VAL A 224 0.92 -9.96 21.45
C VAL A 224 -0.35 -9.15 21.71
N ARG A 225 -0.64 -8.81 22.96
CA ARG A 225 -1.81 -7.98 23.30
C ARG A 225 -1.75 -6.59 22.65
N PRO A 226 -0.63 -5.84 22.75
CA PRO A 226 -0.42 -4.62 21.97
C PRO A 226 -0.68 -4.74 20.46
N LEU A 227 -0.26 -5.85 19.81
CA LEU A 227 -0.54 -6.10 18.40
C LEU A 227 -2.03 -6.33 18.13
N LEU A 228 -2.71 -7.12 18.97
CA LEU A 228 -4.15 -7.40 18.85
C LEU A 228 -4.99 -6.14 19.12
N ASP A 229 -4.66 -5.36 20.15
CA ASP A 229 -5.30 -4.07 20.45
C ASP A 229 -5.15 -3.08 19.28
N ARG A 230 -3.98 -3.04 18.62
CA ARG A 230 -3.79 -2.25 17.39
C ARG A 230 -4.60 -2.78 16.22
N VAL A 231 -4.73 -4.10 16.05
CA VAL A 231 -5.64 -4.71 15.06
C VAL A 231 -7.09 -4.29 15.32
N LEU A 232 -7.54 -4.26 16.58
CA LEU A 232 -8.88 -3.76 16.93
C LEU A 232 -9.04 -2.27 16.68
N ASN A 233 -8.04 -1.45 17.03
CA ASN A 233 -8.05 -0.01 16.73
C ASN A 233 -8.06 0.25 15.22
N VAL A 234 -7.38 -0.57 14.40
CA VAL A 234 -7.51 -0.52 12.94
C VAL A 234 -8.91 -0.93 12.50
N ALA A 235 -9.47 -2.05 12.98
CA ALA A 235 -10.83 -2.48 12.63
C ALA A 235 -11.90 -1.41 12.95
N LEU A 236 -11.70 -0.65 14.04
CA LEU A 236 -12.54 0.49 14.47
C LEU A 236 -12.17 1.83 13.79
N ASP A 237 -11.15 1.88 12.93
CA ASP A 237 -10.53 3.07 12.33
C ASP A 237 -9.91 4.09 13.31
N ARG A 238 -9.80 3.74 14.59
CA ARG A 238 -9.31 4.57 15.71
C ARG A 238 -7.79 4.60 15.82
N LEU A 239 -7.10 4.61 14.69
CA LEU A 239 -5.64 4.60 14.68
C LEU A 239 -5.07 6.01 14.51
N PRO A 240 -4.25 6.51 15.45
CA PRO A 240 -3.52 7.76 15.28
C PRO A 240 -2.65 7.73 14.01
N PRO A 241 -2.43 8.88 13.34
CA PRO A 241 -1.46 8.99 12.24
C PRO A 241 -0.01 8.71 12.68
N ASP A 242 0.24 8.66 13.99
CA ASP A 242 1.56 8.66 14.62
C ASP A 242 2.31 7.32 14.67
N LEU A 243 1.77 6.21 14.16
CA LEU A 243 2.52 4.94 14.16
C LEU A 243 3.76 4.98 13.25
N ARG A 244 3.73 5.76 12.15
CA ARG A 244 4.87 5.91 11.24
C ARG A 244 6.12 6.50 11.90
N PRO A 245 6.04 7.63 12.63
CA PRO A 245 7.18 8.12 13.40
C PRO A 245 7.58 7.20 14.57
N TYR A 246 6.83 6.16 14.95
CA TYR A 246 7.30 5.20 15.95
C TYR A 246 8.40 4.28 15.40
N ALA A 247 8.20 3.70 14.21
CA ALA A 247 9.25 2.95 13.52
C ALA A 247 10.50 3.83 13.29
N ALA A 248 10.31 5.11 12.96
CA ALA A 248 11.40 6.07 12.84
C ALA A 248 12.07 6.42 14.19
N ARG A 249 11.35 6.46 15.31
CA ARG A 249 11.90 6.69 16.67
C ARG A 249 12.67 5.49 17.19
N LEU A 250 12.18 4.27 17.00
CA LEU A 250 12.95 3.05 17.30
C LEU A 250 14.21 2.99 16.44
N ALA A 251 14.11 3.29 15.13
CA ALA A 251 15.28 3.45 14.28
C ALA A 251 16.23 4.54 14.80
N GLN A 252 15.76 5.71 15.24
CA GLN A 252 16.60 6.74 15.87
C GLN A 252 17.28 6.29 17.17
N ARG A 253 16.62 5.42 17.95
CA ARG A 253 17.12 4.91 19.24
C ARG A 253 18.35 4.01 19.08
N PHE A 254 18.36 3.18 18.03
CA PHE A 254 19.46 2.24 17.72
C PHE A 254 20.37 2.69 16.58
N ILE A 255 19.94 3.62 15.72
CA ILE A 255 20.66 4.11 14.54
C ILE A 255 20.68 5.64 14.61
N LYS A 256 21.83 6.22 14.97
CA LYS A 256 22.00 7.65 15.32
C LYS A 256 21.68 8.65 14.20
N LYS A 257 21.37 8.17 12.99
CA LYS A 257 20.62 8.88 11.96
C LYS A 257 19.67 7.91 11.24
N PRO A 258 18.34 8.12 11.27
CA PRO A 258 17.42 7.29 10.49
C PRO A 258 17.62 7.60 9.01
N SER A 259 17.81 6.55 8.21
CA SER A 259 17.79 6.63 6.74
C SER A 259 16.93 5.50 6.15
N TRP A 260 15.77 5.27 6.77
CA TRP A 260 14.69 4.52 6.13
C TRP A 260 14.06 5.41 5.04
N PRO A 261 14.11 5.01 3.75
CA PRO A 261 13.33 5.67 2.73
C PRO A 261 11.87 5.25 2.90
N PHE A 262 11.14 5.95 3.76
CA PHE A 262 9.68 5.97 3.65
C PHE A 262 9.38 6.59 2.29
N PRO A 263 8.70 5.88 1.37
CA PRO A 263 8.34 6.47 0.09
C PRO A 263 7.38 7.63 0.36
N GLU A 264 7.73 8.81 -0.13
CA GLU A 264 6.81 9.94 -0.24
C GLU A 264 5.75 9.56 -1.29
N THR A 265 4.70 8.85 -0.84
CA THR A 265 3.59 8.47 -1.71
C THR A 265 2.76 9.71 -2.01
N GLU A 266 2.87 10.22 -3.23
CA GLU A 266 1.93 11.16 -3.84
C GLU A 266 0.50 10.63 -3.62
N GLY A 267 -0.36 11.39 -2.92
CA GLY A 267 -1.73 11.00 -2.62
C GLY A 267 -1.95 10.26 -1.28
N ALA A 268 -2.98 10.67 -0.55
CA ALA A 268 -3.32 10.10 0.76
C ALA A 268 -3.92 8.68 0.67
N PRO A 269 -3.40 7.67 1.41
CA PRO A 269 -3.99 6.34 1.47
C PRO A 269 -5.35 6.38 2.18
N ALA A 270 -6.35 5.73 1.60
CA ALA A 270 -7.73 5.71 2.10
C ALA A 270 -7.86 5.04 3.48
N SER A 271 -7.00 4.07 3.79
CA SER A 271 -6.96 3.39 5.08
C SER A 271 -5.60 3.51 5.78
N VAL A 272 -5.51 2.93 6.97
CA VAL A 272 -4.22 2.45 7.51
C VAL A 272 -3.69 1.35 6.58
N ASP A 273 -2.37 1.27 6.43
CA ASP A 273 -1.69 0.14 5.79
C ASP A 273 -1.40 -0.96 6.82
N VAL A 274 -1.82 -2.19 6.58
CA VAL A 274 -1.63 -3.29 7.55
C VAL A 274 -0.14 -3.64 7.70
N ARG A 275 0.69 -3.32 6.70
CA ARG A 275 2.16 -3.46 6.77
C ARG A 275 2.79 -2.53 7.79
N ASP A 276 2.15 -1.39 8.12
CA ASP A 276 2.58 -0.50 9.21
C ASP A 276 2.44 -1.21 10.58
N LEU A 277 1.46 -2.12 10.75
CA LEU A 277 1.31 -2.93 11.97
C LEU A 277 2.44 -3.97 12.13
N GLN A 278 2.72 -4.75 11.08
CA GLN A 278 3.82 -5.71 11.10
C GLN A 278 5.17 -5.00 11.28
N SER A 279 5.42 -3.91 10.57
CA SER A 279 6.68 -3.17 10.68
C SER A 279 6.91 -2.61 12.08
N GLY A 280 5.85 -2.17 12.77
CA GLY A 280 5.90 -1.75 14.16
C GLY A 280 6.19 -2.90 15.13
N PHE A 281 5.50 -4.04 14.97
CA PHE A 281 5.73 -5.24 15.79
C PHE A 281 7.15 -5.79 15.61
N ASP A 282 7.66 -5.80 14.38
CA ASP A 282 9.01 -6.28 14.06
C ASP A 282 10.07 -5.35 14.66
N ALA A 283 9.83 -4.02 14.65
CA ALA A 283 10.69 -3.05 15.30
C ALA A 283 10.69 -3.20 16.84
N GLU A 284 9.55 -3.52 17.46
CA GLU A 284 9.46 -3.83 18.89
C GLU A 284 10.21 -5.12 19.26
N ILE A 285 10.13 -6.15 18.42
CA ILE A 285 10.89 -7.40 18.57
C ILE A 285 12.39 -7.14 18.40
N ALA A 286 12.79 -6.34 17.42
CA ALA A 286 14.19 -5.96 17.21
C ALA A 286 14.73 -5.14 18.41
N ALA A 287 13.96 -4.16 18.89
CA ALA A 287 14.30 -3.37 20.07
C ALA A 287 14.43 -4.24 21.32
N LEU A 288 13.53 -5.21 21.51
CA LEU A 288 13.59 -6.18 22.61
C LEU A 288 14.86 -7.04 22.55
N LEU A 289 15.26 -7.49 21.36
CA LEU A 289 16.46 -8.32 21.15
C LEU A 289 17.77 -7.53 21.29
N LEU A 290 17.76 -6.23 20.96
CA LEU A 290 18.93 -5.36 21.02
C LEU A 290 19.07 -4.60 22.36
N ALA A 291 18.01 -4.53 23.17
CA ALA A 291 18.03 -3.85 24.47
C ALA A 291 19.02 -4.51 25.46
N PRO A 292 19.97 -3.75 26.04
CA PRO A 292 21.10 -4.29 26.82
C PRO A 292 20.73 -4.83 28.20
N GLY A 293 19.49 -4.68 28.67
CA GLY A 293 19.05 -5.14 29.98
C GLY A 293 17.54 -5.29 30.15
N GLU A 294 17.16 -6.04 31.18
CA GLU A 294 15.76 -6.42 31.45
C GLU A 294 14.83 -5.21 31.67
N ILE A 295 15.36 -4.10 32.22
CA ILE A 295 14.60 -2.86 32.49
C ILE A 295 14.22 -2.17 31.17
N GLU A 296 15.15 -2.08 30.21
CA GLU A 296 14.88 -1.48 28.90
C GLU A 296 13.95 -2.37 28.06
N GLN A 297 14.02 -3.69 28.23
CA GLN A 297 13.05 -4.62 27.65
C GLN A 297 11.65 -4.48 28.27
N GLU A 298 11.54 -4.19 29.57
CA GLU A 298 10.27 -3.84 30.21
C GLU A 298 9.76 -2.48 29.75
N GLU A 299 10.63 -1.50 29.50
CA GLU A 299 10.27 -0.22 28.90
C GLU A 299 9.67 -0.40 27.49
N VAL A 300 10.30 -1.20 26.61
CA VAL A 300 9.78 -1.48 25.26
C VAL A 300 8.38 -2.12 25.32
N VAL A 301 8.16 -3.11 26.19
CA VAL A 301 6.84 -3.75 26.35
C VAL A 301 5.81 -2.77 26.95
N ALA A 302 6.22 -1.93 27.90
CA ALA A 302 5.35 -0.91 28.50
C ALA A 302 4.99 0.22 27.52
N GLU A 303 5.93 0.67 26.68
CA GLU A 303 5.70 1.65 25.61
C GLU A 303 4.75 1.08 24.56
N ALA A 304 5.00 -0.15 24.08
CA ALA A 304 4.12 -0.82 23.12
C ALA A 304 2.66 -0.93 23.64
N ALA A 305 2.48 -1.30 24.91
CA ALA A 305 1.20 -1.40 25.58
C ALA A 305 0.56 -0.04 25.94
N ALA A 306 1.35 1.03 26.11
CA ALA A 306 0.83 2.38 26.25
C ALA A 306 0.31 2.93 24.91
N MET A 307 1.04 2.69 23.81
CA MET A 307 0.69 3.12 22.45
C MET A 307 -0.44 2.29 21.81
N ALA A 308 -0.69 1.08 22.30
CA ALA A 308 -1.81 0.25 21.85
C ALA A 308 -3.17 0.65 22.47
N ARG A 309 -3.19 1.53 23.47
CA ARG A 309 -4.44 2.06 24.03
C ARG A 309 -5.19 2.86 22.96
N PRO A 310 -6.53 2.80 22.91
CA PRO A 310 -7.30 3.63 22.00
C PRO A 310 -6.98 5.12 22.21
N GLY A 311 -6.71 5.85 21.13
CA GLY A 311 -6.68 7.31 21.17
C GLY A 311 -8.09 7.87 21.33
N ASP A 312 -8.20 9.04 21.96
CA ASP A 312 -9.50 9.73 22.13
C ASP A 312 -10.04 10.34 20.82
N ALA A 313 -9.17 10.54 19.81
CA ALA A 313 -9.54 11.10 18.50
C ALA A 313 -10.11 10.03 17.56
N ASP A 314 -11.20 10.38 16.86
CA ASP A 314 -11.82 9.57 15.81
C ASP A 314 -12.05 10.48 14.59
N PRO A 315 -10.99 10.86 13.83
CA PRO A 315 -11.09 11.92 12.82
C PRO A 315 -12.12 11.62 11.72
N LEU A 316 -12.34 10.33 11.42
CA LEU A 316 -13.34 9.87 10.47
C LEU A 316 -14.77 9.93 11.05
N GLY A 317 -14.92 9.85 12.38
CA GLY A 317 -16.17 10.12 13.10
C GLY A 317 -16.46 11.62 13.11
N GLU A 318 -15.48 12.45 13.48
CA GLU A 318 -15.54 13.91 13.43
C GLU A 318 -15.94 14.40 12.02
N LEU A 319 -15.37 13.81 10.96
CA LEU A 319 -15.78 14.12 9.58
C LEU A 319 -17.22 13.68 9.28
N HIS A 320 -17.69 12.53 9.78
CA HIS A 320 -19.07 12.10 9.55
C HIS A 320 -20.06 13.03 10.27
N GLU A 321 -19.80 13.40 11.52
CA GLU A 321 -20.62 14.34 12.30
C GLU A 321 -20.66 15.73 11.63
N ALA A 322 -19.52 16.23 11.13
CA ALA A 322 -19.45 17.47 10.37
C ALA A 322 -20.21 17.40 9.04
N ARG A 323 -20.14 16.26 8.33
CA ARG A 323 -20.85 16.03 7.07
C ARG A 323 -22.37 16.01 7.25
N GLU A 324 -22.87 15.28 8.25
CA GLU A 324 -24.32 15.24 8.53
C GLU A 324 -24.84 16.59 9.05
N SER A 325 -24.01 17.34 9.79
CA SER A 325 -24.33 18.72 10.19
C SER A 325 -24.43 19.65 8.98
N PHE A 326 -23.49 19.57 8.04
CA PHE A 326 -23.49 20.33 6.79
C PHE A 326 -24.71 20.01 5.91
N ILE A 327 -25.05 18.72 5.75
CA ILE A 327 -26.25 18.27 5.02
C ILE A 327 -27.52 18.80 5.69
N THR A 328 -27.65 18.62 7.00
CA THR A 328 -28.80 19.09 7.79
C THR A 328 -28.96 20.61 7.76
N ALA A 329 -27.86 21.37 7.62
CA ALA A 329 -27.89 22.81 7.47
C ALA A 329 -28.30 23.24 6.04
N LEU A 330 -27.78 22.58 4.99
CA LEU A 330 -28.20 22.82 3.60
C LEU A 330 -29.69 22.51 3.37
N GLU A 331 -30.23 21.45 3.98
CA GLU A 331 -31.67 21.14 3.96
C GLU A 331 -32.55 22.27 4.54
N ARG A 332 -31.99 23.08 5.44
CA ARG A 332 -32.69 24.13 6.20
C ARG A 332 -32.38 25.56 5.73
N LEU A 333 -31.51 25.71 4.73
CA LEU A 333 -31.08 27.01 4.19
C LEU A 333 -32.28 27.74 3.55
N GLU A 334 -32.57 28.97 3.99
CA GLU A 334 -33.67 29.75 3.40
C GLU A 334 -33.29 30.28 2.00
N PRO A 335 -34.27 30.56 1.11
CA PRO A 335 -33.97 31.04 -0.25
C PRO A 335 -33.13 32.34 -0.24
N GLY A 336 -31.94 32.28 -0.81
CA GLY A 336 -31.03 33.43 -0.90
C GLY A 336 -30.16 33.69 0.33
N GLN A 337 -30.15 32.79 1.33
CA GLN A 337 -29.08 32.77 2.33
C GLN A 337 -27.75 32.29 1.71
N ASP A 338 -26.63 32.85 2.17
CA ASP A 338 -25.29 32.46 1.72
C ASP A 338 -24.86 31.15 2.39
N PRO A 339 -24.54 30.07 1.64
CA PRO A 339 -24.05 28.81 2.21
C PRO A 339 -22.57 28.86 2.63
N THR A 340 -21.82 29.92 2.32
CA THR A 340 -20.39 30.07 2.65
C THR A 340 -20.05 29.75 4.11
N PRO A 341 -20.82 30.18 5.14
CA PRO A 341 -20.53 29.84 6.54
C PRO A 341 -20.57 28.33 6.83
N LEU A 342 -21.46 27.60 6.15
CA LEU A 342 -21.56 26.13 6.29
C LEU A 342 -20.30 25.45 5.72
N VAL A 343 -19.76 25.99 4.62
CA VAL A 343 -18.51 25.50 4.03
C VAL A 343 -17.29 25.89 4.91
N GLU A 344 -17.28 27.08 5.52
CA GLU A 344 -16.24 27.48 6.48
C GLU A 344 -16.22 26.59 7.73
N GLU A 345 -17.37 26.03 8.16
CA GLU A 345 -17.47 25.07 9.26
C GLU A 345 -17.11 23.63 8.84
N PHE A 346 -17.49 23.18 7.64
CA PHE A 346 -17.27 21.79 7.19
C PHE A 346 -15.82 21.50 6.75
N VAL A 347 -15.18 22.42 5.99
CA VAL A 347 -13.85 22.16 5.40
C VAL A 347 -12.75 21.81 6.44
N PRO A 348 -12.69 22.43 7.63
CA PRO A 348 -11.72 22.05 8.67
C PRO A 348 -11.69 20.56 9.03
N ALA A 349 -12.84 19.86 9.01
CA ALA A 349 -12.97 18.45 9.38
C ALA A 349 -12.40 17.47 8.33
N LEU A 350 -12.28 17.90 7.06
CA LEU A 350 -11.67 17.09 5.99
C LEU A 350 -10.15 16.92 6.20
N LEU A 351 -9.50 17.92 6.79
CA LEU A 351 -8.04 18.08 6.74
C LEU A 351 -7.24 17.04 7.55
N PRO A 352 -7.64 16.62 8.77
CA PRO A 352 -6.95 15.55 9.50
C PRO A 352 -7.10 14.21 8.77
N VAL A 353 -8.28 13.96 8.22
CA VAL A 353 -8.68 12.72 7.55
C VAL A 353 -7.95 12.54 6.21
N LEU A 354 -7.82 13.61 5.43
CA LEU A 354 -7.04 13.62 4.19
C LEU A 354 -5.52 13.56 4.43
N ARG A 355 -5.05 13.55 5.69
CA ARG A 355 -3.64 13.38 6.09
C ARG A 355 -2.65 14.34 5.40
N LEU A 356 -3.11 15.57 5.16
CA LEU A 356 -2.45 16.57 4.32
C LEU A 356 -1.26 17.23 5.02
N GLY A 357 -0.07 17.10 4.44
CA GLY A 357 1.20 17.62 4.97
C GLY A 357 1.43 19.13 4.86
N ILE A 358 0.38 19.92 4.56
CA ILE A 358 0.49 21.38 4.33
C ILE A 358 1.06 22.06 5.59
N LYS A 359 2.21 22.75 5.46
CA LYS A 359 2.85 23.46 6.56
C LYS A 359 1.88 24.46 7.22
N LEU A 360 1.97 24.56 8.56
CA LEU A 360 1.05 25.27 9.44
C LEU A 360 0.70 26.72 9.03
N GLY A 361 1.61 27.43 8.33
CA GLY A 361 1.37 28.80 7.86
C GLY A 361 0.45 28.91 6.63
N GLY A 362 0.43 27.92 5.73
CA GLY A 362 -0.35 27.97 4.48
C GLY A 362 -1.78 27.45 4.63
N ARG A 363 -1.98 26.42 5.46
CA ARG A 363 -3.25 25.68 5.61
C ARG A 363 -4.45 26.59 5.88
N SER A 364 -4.34 27.58 6.76
CA SER A 364 -5.45 28.49 7.10
C SER A 364 -5.80 29.47 5.97
N ARG A 365 -4.86 29.82 5.08
CA ARG A 365 -5.11 30.62 3.87
C ARG A 365 -5.92 29.82 2.87
N VAL A 366 -5.44 28.62 2.51
CA VAL A 366 -6.07 27.73 1.52
C VAL A 366 -7.49 27.35 1.94
N VAL A 367 -7.71 26.97 3.20
CA VAL A 367 -9.04 26.63 3.73
C VAL A 367 -10.03 27.79 3.62
N ARG A 368 -9.61 29.00 4.01
CA ARG A 368 -10.46 30.20 3.93
C ARG A 368 -10.73 30.65 2.50
N TYR A 369 -9.76 30.45 1.60
CA TYR A 369 -9.93 30.69 0.17
C TYR A 369 -10.99 29.73 -0.38
N LEU A 370 -10.78 28.41 -0.23
CA LEU A 370 -11.67 27.38 -0.76
C LEU A 370 -13.10 27.49 -0.23
N ALA A 371 -13.27 27.72 1.07
CA ALA A 371 -14.62 27.85 1.63
C ALA A 371 -15.41 29.01 1.03
N LYS A 372 -14.75 30.16 0.79
CA LYS A 372 -15.37 31.34 0.16
C LYS A 372 -15.55 31.20 -1.35
N TYR A 373 -14.62 30.51 -2.02
CA TYR A 373 -14.69 30.22 -3.45
C TYR A 373 -15.86 29.26 -3.74
N ILE A 374 -15.86 28.10 -3.08
CA ILE A 374 -16.89 27.07 -3.25
C ILE A 374 -18.26 27.59 -2.77
N GLY A 375 -18.32 28.27 -1.62
CA GLY A 375 -19.55 28.87 -1.09
C GLY A 375 -20.26 29.78 -2.09
N ARG A 376 -19.51 30.68 -2.75
CA ARG A 376 -20.02 31.55 -3.83
C ARG A 376 -20.48 30.78 -5.06
N LEU A 377 -19.79 29.71 -5.44
CA LEU A 377 -20.15 28.90 -6.62
C LEU A 377 -21.40 28.05 -6.39
N ILE A 378 -21.65 27.56 -5.16
CA ILE A 378 -22.85 26.76 -4.84
C ILE A 378 -24.06 27.62 -4.46
N ALA A 379 -23.87 28.88 -4.04
CA ALA A 379 -24.93 29.80 -3.63
C ALA A 379 -26.13 29.94 -4.61
N PRO A 380 -25.95 29.94 -5.95
CA PRO A 380 -27.08 29.98 -6.89
C PRO A 380 -27.91 28.70 -6.96
N TYR A 381 -27.38 27.59 -6.44
CA TYR A 381 -27.94 26.23 -6.57
C TYR A 381 -28.33 25.59 -5.23
N ALA A 382 -27.84 26.15 -4.12
CA ALA A 382 -28.21 25.75 -2.76
C ALA A 382 -29.54 26.39 -2.34
N GLY A 383 -30.45 25.57 -1.80
CA GLY A 383 -31.69 26.01 -1.18
C GLY A 383 -32.98 25.60 -1.92
N PRO A 384 -34.15 25.74 -1.27
CA PRO A 384 -35.36 24.97 -1.58
C PRO A 384 -36.06 25.32 -2.90
N GLN A 385 -35.55 26.28 -3.69
CA GLN A 385 -36.07 26.55 -5.04
C GLN A 385 -35.43 25.63 -6.10
N VAL A 386 -34.13 25.32 -5.98
CA VAL A 386 -33.38 24.50 -6.95
C VAL A 386 -33.29 23.06 -6.47
N THR A 387 -33.09 22.88 -5.16
CA THR A 387 -32.98 21.56 -4.50
C THR A 387 -34.02 20.53 -4.98
N PRO A 388 -35.33 20.79 -5.09
CA PRO A 388 -36.30 19.76 -5.49
C PRO A 388 -36.07 19.22 -6.91
N ALA A 389 -35.72 20.07 -7.87
CA ALA A 389 -35.48 19.66 -9.26
C ALA A 389 -34.16 18.90 -9.40
N LEU A 390 -33.12 19.37 -8.70
CA LEU A 390 -31.81 18.71 -8.59
C LEU A 390 -31.95 17.31 -7.96
N SER A 391 -32.70 17.20 -6.87
CA SER A 391 -33.01 15.93 -6.22
C SER A 391 -33.79 14.98 -7.11
N GLN A 392 -34.78 15.47 -7.89
CA GLN A 392 -35.52 14.63 -8.83
C GLN A 392 -34.60 14.05 -9.91
N ALA A 393 -33.67 14.84 -10.46
CA ALA A 393 -32.66 14.36 -11.39
C ALA A 393 -31.72 13.30 -10.78
N ILE A 394 -31.35 13.46 -9.50
CA ILE A 394 -30.57 12.47 -8.73
C ILE A 394 -31.37 11.17 -8.49
N VAL A 395 -32.68 11.24 -8.23
CA VAL A 395 -33.55 10.06 -8.14
C VAL A 395 -33.65 9.33 -9.49
N ASP A 396 -33.84 10.09 -10.59
CA ASP A 396 -34.05 9.55 -11.93
C ASP A 396 -32.80 8.93 -12.56
N ALA A 397 -31.61 9.53 -12.35
CA ALA A 397 -30.33 9.02 -12.87
C ALA A 397 -29.52 8.16 -11.87
N GLY A 398 -29.86 8.26 -10.58
CA GLY A 398 -29.20 7.58 -9.48
C GLY A 398 -30.02 6.43 -8.92
N LEU A 399 -30.96 6.75 -8.01
CA LEU A 399 -31.56 5.75 -7.12
C LEU A 399 -32.43 4.71 -7.83
N ARG A 400 -33.17 5.07 -8.88
CA ARG A 400 -34.01 4.12 -9.65
C ARG A 400 -33.24 2.96 -10.32
N LEU A 401 -31.92 3.05 -10.41
CA LEU A 401 -31.05 1.98 -10.93
C LEU A 401 -30.51 1.07 -9.82
N LEU A 402 -30.58 1.48 -8.55
CA LEU A 402 -30.11 0.71 -7.39
C LEU A 402 -31.24 -0.04 -6.68
N THR A 403 -32.45 0.53 -6.58
CA THR A 403 -33.58 -0.07 -5.84
C THR A 403 -34.37 -1.14 -6.61
N LEU A 404 -33.84 -1.65 -7.72
CA LEU A 404 -34.51 -2.71 -8.50
C LEU A 404 -34.35 -4.12 -7.89
N GLU A 405 -33.54 -4.28 -6.82
CA GLU A 405 -33.30 -5.58 -6.16
C GLU A 405 -33.64 -5.63 -4.65
N GLU A 406 -33.81 -4.50 -3.96
CA GLU A 406 -34.30 -4.44 -2.55
C GLU A 406 -35.44 -3.40 -2.40
N PRO A 407 -36.67 -3.76 -1.96
CA PRO A 407 -37.84 -2.88 -2.15
C PRO A 407 -38.22 -1.93 -0.99
N GLU A 408 -37.67 -2.06 0.22
CA GLU A 408 -38.40 -1.62 1.44
C GLU A 408 -37.76 -0.53 2.35
N GLU A 409 -36.48 -0.15 2.22
CA GLU A 409 -35.80 0.63 3.29
C GLU A 409 -35.50 2.13 3.05
N ALA A 410 -35.69 2.71 1.85
CA ALA A 410 -35.24 4.11 1.60
C ALA A 410 -36.04 4.94 0.56
N GLU A 411 -37.29 5.32 0.88
CA GLU A 411 -37.87 6.58 0.34
C GLU A 411 -37.31 7.78 1.14
N GLU A 412 -36.02 8.09 0.97
CA GLU A 412 -35.42 9.27 1.59
C GLU A 412 -35.99 10.58 1.02
N PRO A 413 -36.16 11.63 1.85
CA PRO A 413 -36.76 12.88 1.41
C PRO A 413 -35.87 13.56 0.37
N ALA A 414 -36.41 13.78 -0.82
CA ALA A 414 -35.74 14.40 -1.96
C ALA A 414 -34.66 15.45 -1.61
N PRO A 415 -34.92 16.52 -0.83
CA PRO A 415 -33.91 17.57 -0.57
C PRO A 415 -32.57 17.08 0.00
N ARG A 416 -32.56 15.97 0.75
CA ARG A 416 -31.36 15.38 1.33
C ARG A 416 -30.36 14.91 0.27
N LEU A 417 -30.85 14.42 -0.87
CA LEU A 417 -30.02 13.90 -1.97
C LEU A 417 -29.19 14.99 -2.65
N ALA A 418 -29.77 16.19 -2.83
CA ALA A 418 -29.02 17.34 -3.33
C ALA A 418 -27.97 17.82 -2.30
N ALA A 419 -28.32 17.85 -1.01
CA ALA A 419 -27.39 18.21 0.05
C ALA A 419 -26.22 17.21 0.18
N GLU A 420 -26.47 15.91 0.02
CA GLU A 420 -25.42 14.87 -0.05
C GLU A 420 -24.48 15.05 -1.25
N ALA A 421 -25.02 15.43 -2.41
CA ALA A 421 -24.23 15.72 -3.60
C ALA A 421 -23.37 17.00 -3.43
N PHE A 422 -23.90 18.05 -2.80
CA PHE A 422 -23.11 19.23 -2.41
C PHE A 422 -22.04 18.92 -1.36
N ALA A 423 -22.30 18.03 -0.40
CA ALA A 423 -21.26 17.56 0.53
C ALA A 423 -20.14 16.84 -0.24
N GLY A 424 -20.49 15.92 -1.15
CA GLY A 424 -19.54 15.18 -1.98
C GLY A 424 -18.71 16.07 -2.92
N LEU A 425 -19.31 17.15 -3.43
CA LEU A 425 -18.65 18.21 -4.22
C LEU A 425 -17.58 18.94 -3.40
N VAL A 426 -17.91 19.37 -2.17
CA VAL A 426 -16.95 20.05 -1.27
C VAL A 426 -15.83 19.11 -0.88
N GLU A 427 -16.15 17.86 -0.51
CA GLU A 427 -15.19 16.79 -0.21
C GLU A 427 -14.15 16.61 -1.34
N ASP A 428 -14.60 16.47 -2.60
CA ASP A 428 -13.71 16.27 -3.75
C ASP A 428 -12.90 17.51 -4.12
N THR A 429 -13.53 18.69 -4.10
CA THR A 429 -12.84 19.95 -4.47
C THR A 429 -11.67 20.22 -3.52
N VAL A 430 -11.91 20.11 -2.20
CA VAL A 430 -10.88 20.26 -1.18
C VAL A 430 -9.81 19.18 -1.30
N ARG A 431 -10.21 17.91 -1.53
CA ARG A 431 -9.28 16.79 -1.72
C ARG A 431 -8.30 17.04 -2.87
N ARG A 432 -8.79 17.42 -4.05
CA ARG A 432 -7.97 17.65 -5.26
C ARG A 432 -7.02 18.84 -5.07
N VAL A 433 -7.52 19.98 -4.60
CA VAL A 433 -6.67 21.17 -4.38
C VAL A 433 -5.60 20.89 -3.32
N CYS A 434 -5.93 20.18 -2.24
CA CYS A 434 -4.93 19.89 -1.22
C CYS A 434 -3.90 18.81 -1.60
N THR A 435 -4.07 18.09 -2.73
CA THR A 435 -3.02 17.20 -3.26
C THR A 435 -1.94 17.92 -4.10
N LEU A 436 -2.09 19.23 -4.35
CA LEU A 436 -1.13 20.03 -5.10
C LEU A 436 0.17 20.31 -4.30
N PRO A 437 1.31 20.54 -4.97
CA PRO A 437 2.55 21.01 -4.35
C PRO A 437 2.38 22.28 -3.50
N GLU A 438 3.21 22.44 -2.46
CA GLU A 438 3.19 23.65 -1.63
C GLU A 438 3.54 24.94 -2.39
N GLU A 439 4.22 24.82 -3.54
CA GLU A 439 4.57 25.94 -4.41
C GLU A 439 3.33 26.48 -5.15
N GLU A 440 2.50 25.59 -5.71
CA GLU A 440 1.21 25.94 -6.34
C GLU A 440 0.19 26.45 -5.31
N LEU A 441 0.17 25.85 -4.11
CA LEU A 441 -0.64 26.31 -2.99
C LEU A 441 -0.19 27.67 -2.40
N ALA A 442 1.00 28.16 -2.77
CA ALA A 442 1.56 29.45 -2.33
C ALA A 442 1.24 30.60 -3.29
N ASP A 443 1.17 30.34 -4.61
CA ASP A 443 0.59 31.28 -5.57
C ASP A 443 -0.92 31.44 -5.29
N GLU A 444 -1.50 32.58 -5.67
CA GLU A 444 -2.94 32.84 -5.61
C GLU A 444 -3.60 32.54 -6.96
N GLN A 445 -2.87 32.69 -8.09
CA GLN A 445 -3.39 32.40 -9.43
C GLN A 445 -3.44 30.89 -9.71
N ALA A 446 -2.37 30.14 -9.42
CA ALA A 446 -2.38 28.68 -9.54
C ALA A 446 -3.41 28.03 -8.60
N LEU A 447 -3.57 28.57 -7.39
CA LEU A 447 -4.61 28.13 -6.46
C LEU A 447 -6.03 28.40 -6.98
N GLU A 448 -6.28 29.51 -7.68
CA GLU A 448 -7.58 29.80 -8.31
C GLU A 448 -7.85 28.89 -9.52
N GLU A 449 -6.86 28.71 -10.40
CA GLU A 449 -6.94 27.84 -11.57
C GLU A 449 -7.22 26.39 -11.18
N ALA A 450 -6.43 25.82 -10.26
CA ALA A 450 -6.60 24.46 -9.81
C ALA A 450 -7.86 24.27 -8.92
N ALA A 451 -8.32 25.31 -8.21
CA ALA A 451 -9.61 25.27 -7.51
C ALA A 451 -10.81 25.29 -8.48
N TYR A 452 -10.69 25.99 -9.61
CA TYR A 452 -11.69 25.95 -10.68
C TYR A 452 -11.74 24.55 -11.31
N GLU A 453 -10.61 24.00 -11.74
CA GLU A 453 -10.53 22.66 -12.35
C GLU A 453 -11.05 21.59 -11.39
N ALA A 454 -10.57 21.58 -10.14
CA ALA A 454 -11.02 20.66 -9.11
C ALA A 454 -12.52 20.75 -8.84
N PHE A 455 -13.11 21.95 -8.92
CA PHE A 455 -14.56 22.14 -8.78
C PHE A 455 -15.32 21.58 -9.98
N GLN A 456 -14.89 21.82 -11.22
CA GLN A 456 -15.57 21.25 -12.42
C GLN A 456 -15.51 19.73 -12.43
N GLU A 457 -14.35 19.14 -12.11
CA GLU A 457 -14.19 17.70 -11.96
C GLU A 457 -15.02 17.12 -10.79
N ALA A 458 -15.19 17.87 -9.71
CA ALA A 458 -16.02 17.46 -8.59
C ALA A 458 -17.52 17.57 -8.92
N VAL A 459 -17.94 18.57 -9.72
CA VAL A 459 -19.29 18.67 -10.28
C VAL A 459 -19.60 17.45 -11.15
N ALA A 460 -18.70 17.11 -12.09
CA ALA A 460 -18.88 15.98 -13.00
C ALA A 460 -18.93 14.60 -12.29
N ALA A 461 -18.30 14.47 -11.11
CA ALA A 461 -18.38 13.25 -10.31
C ALA A 461 -19.64 13.19 -9.42
N ASN A 462 -20.08 14.31 -8.85
CA ASN A 462 -21.12 14.33 -7.81
C ASN A 462 -22.53 14.65 -8.32
N PHE A 463 -22.71 14.97 -9.61
CA PHE A 463 -24.02 15.26 -10.21
C PHE A 463 -24.33 14.43 -11.48
N PRO A 464 -25.62 14.17 -11.78
CA PRO A 464 -26.00 13.46 -13.00
C PRO A 464 -25.58 14.19 -14.29
N PRO A 465 -25.00 13.49 -15.29
CA PRO A 465 -24.65 14.08 -16.59
C PRO A 465 -25.83 14.77 -17.30
N ALA A 466 -27.07 14.34 -17.06
CA ALA A 466 -28.29 14.91 -17.65
C ALA A 466 -28.61 16.36 -17.20
N ILE A 467 -27.96 16.89 -16.17
CA ILE A 467 -28.13 18.29 -15.72
C ILE A 467 -26.87 19.15 -15.92
N LEU A 468 -25.81 18.58 -16.52
CA LEU A 468 -24.57 19.26 -16.84
C LEU A 468 -24.59 19.70 -18.31
N ASP A 469 -23.71 20.64 -18.68
CA ASP A 469 -23.55 21.03 -20.09
C ASP A 469 -22.99 19.84 -20.91
N PRO A 470 -23.70 19.35 -21.94
CA PRO A 470 -23.21 18.27 -22.81
C PRO A 470 -21.93 18.60 -23.59
N ALA A 471 -21.52 19.88 -23.64
CA ALA A 471 -20.26 20.33 -24.23
C ALA A 471 -19.10 20.42 -23.21
N SER A 472 -19.33 20.14 -21.93
CA SER A 472 -18.29 20.19 -20.89
C SER A 472 -17.25 19.07 -21.07
N GLU A 473 -15.98 19.45 -21.13
CA GLU A 473 -14.85 18.51 -21.25
C GLU A 473 -14.63 17.66 -19.98
N TYR A 474 -15.20 18.07 -18.86
CA TYR A 474 -15.09 17.39 -17.56
C TYR A 474 -16.02 16.17 -17.42
N LEU A 475 -16.91 15.91 -18.37
CA LEU A 475 -17.87 14.80 -18.31
C LEU A 475 -17.19 13.42 -18.28
N GLU A 476 -17.37 12.69 -17.17
CA GLU A 476 -16.74 11.38 -16.98
C GLU A 476 -17.31 10.27 -17.89
N THR A 477 -18.49 10.49 -18.47
CA THR A 477 -19.26 9.51 -19.26
C THR A 477 -20.06 10.22 -20.35
N SER A 478 -20.14 9.61 -21.53
CA SER A 478 -20.98 10.08 -22.63
C SER A 478 -22.48 9.78 -22.45
N ARG A 479 -22.84 9.09 -21.36
CA ARG A 479 -24.20 8.60 -21.10
C ARG A 479 -24.97 9.54 -20.17
N PRO A 480 -26.28 9.77 -20.40
CA PRO A 480 -27.09 10.68 -19.59
C PRO A 480 -27.55 10.11 -18.24
N TYR A 481 -26.96 9.02 -17.76
CA TYR A 481 -27.36 8.33 -16.52
C TYR A 481 -26.14 7.73 -15.81
N GLY A 482 -26.26 7.54 -14.50
CA GLY A 482 -25.14 7.19 -13.63
C GLY A 482 -24.56 8.40 -12.89
N MET A 483 -24.27 8.24 -11.60
CA MET A 483 -23.52 9.20 -10.77
C MET A 483 -22.86 8.45 -9.60
N TRP A 484 -21.88 9.06 -8.93
CA TRP A 484 -21.26 8.50 -7.73
C TRP A 484 -22.07 8.85 -6.46
N LEU A 485 -22.47 7.85 -5.69
CA LEU A 485 -23.26 7.99 -4.46
C LEU A 485 -22.49 7.48 -3.24
N ALA A 486 -22.55 8.21 -2.13
CA ALA A 486 -21.93 7.83 -0.86
C ALA A 486 -22.58 6.59 -0.25
N MET A 487 -21.77 5.62 0.21
CA MET A 487 -22.23 4.32 0.68
C MET A 487 -21.42 3.82 1.90
N PRO A 488 -22.05 3.10 2.85
CA PRO A 488 -23.49 2.88 2.98
C PRO A 488 -24.27 4.17 3.27
N ARG A 489 -25.55 4.23 2.87
CA ARG A 489 -26.45 5.37 3.18
C ARG A 489 -26.84 5.37 4.67
N GLY A 490 -27.21 6.54 5.18
CA GLY A 490 -27.66 6.73 6.57
C GLY A 490 -26.62 6.38 7.65
N ARG A 491 -25.35 6.28 7.26
CA ARG A 491 -24.19 5.88 8.07
C ARG A 491 -22.92 6.56 7.53
N ARG A 492 -21.81 6.38 8.23
CA ARG A 492 -20.46 6.82 7.88
C ARG A 492 -20.02 6.18 6.56
N ALA A 493 -20.14 6.96 5.49
CA ALA A 493 -19.72 6.56 4.16
C ALA A 493 -18.26 6.10 4.17
N CYS A 494 -18.02 4.86 3.70
CA CYS A 494 -16.70 4.25 3.63
C CYS A 494 -16.33 3.82 2.20
N TYR A 495 -17.16 4.15 1.20
CA TYR A 495 -16.85 4.18 -0.23
C TYR A 495 -17.91 5.04 -0.94
N ARG A 496 -17.74 5.29 -2.25
CA ARG A 496 -18.85 5.67 -3.13
C ARG A 496 -19.09 4.56 -4.15
N LYS A 497 -20.34 4.34 -4.54
CA LYS A 497 -20.77 3.40 -5.60
C LYS A 497 -21.30 4.19 -6.79
N PHE A 498 -20.97 3.78 -8.01
CA PHE A 498 -21.62 4.34 -9.20
C PHE A 498 -23.01 3.72 -9.36
N SER A 499 -24.04 4.55 -9.54
CA SER A 499 -25.44 4.09 -9.52
C SER A 499 -25.84 3.17 -10.68
N HIS A 500 -25.10 3.19 -11.80
CA HIS A 500 -25.37 2.34 -12.95
C HIS A 500 -24.44 1.12 -12.98
N VAL A 501 -25.05 -0.07 -12.99
CA VAL A 501 -24.35 -1.35 -13.14
C VAL A 501 -24.25 -1.71 -14.63
N PHE A 502 -23.03 -1.92 -15.13
CA PHE A 502 -22.78 -2.08 -16.56
C PHE A 502 -22.79 -3.56 -17.00
N PRO A 503 -23.66 -4.00 -17.92
CA PRO A 503 -23.56 -5.33 -18.52
C PRO A 503 -22.35 -5.39 -19.48
N VAL A 504 -21.39 -6.27 -19.20
CA VAL A 504 -20.11 -6.33 -19.93
C VAL A 504 -19.81 -7.72 -20.52
N ARG A 505 -19.06 -7.72 -21.63
CA ARG A 505 -18.60 -8.93 -22.34
C ARG A 505 -17.08 -8.98 -22.39
N VAL A 506 -16.48 -9.51 -21.33
CA VAL A 506 -15.03 -9.59 -21.16
C VAL A 506 -14.46 -10.72 -22.06
N THR A 507 -13.71 -10.35 -23.10
CA THR A 507 -13.04 -11.31 -23.99
C THR A 507 -11.66 -11.70 -23.45
N PRO A 508 -11.05 -12.83 -23.88
CA PRO A 508 -9.68 -13.19 -23.52
C PRO A 508 -8.62 -12.15 -23.91
N GLN A 509 -8.91 -11.24 -24.85
CA GLN A 509 -8.01 -10.16 -25.21
C GLN A 509 -8.12 -9.01 -24.20
N VAL A 510 -9.33 -8.52 -23.95
CA VAL A 510 -9.66 -7.51 -22.94
C VAL A 510 -9.13 -7.90 -21.56
N ALA A 511 -9.37 -9.16 -21.16
CA ALA A 511 -8.93 -9.67 -19.87
C ALA A 511 -7.39 -9.71 -19.72
N ARG A 512 -6.63 -9.75 -20.82
CA ARG A 512 -5.16 -9.75 -20.78
C ARG A 512 -4.54 -8.36 -20.87
N SER A 513 -5.27 -7.34 -21.32
CA SER A 513 -4.79 -5.95 -21.32
C SER A 513 -4.99 -5.25 -19.97
N ILE A 514 -5.98 -5.67 -19.19
CA ILE A 514 -6.31 -5.08 -17.89
C ILE A 514 -5.42 -5.69 -16.79
N ARG A 515 -4.71 -4.83 -16.04
CA ARG A 515 -3.99 -5.22 -14.81
C ARG A 515 -4.89 -5.21 -13.58
N THR A 516 -4.53 -6.00 -12.58
CA THR A 516 -5.15 -6.06 -11.25
C THR A 516 -4.07 -6.12 -10.16
N PHE A 517 -4.45 -5.89 -8.89
CA PHE A 517 -3.50 -5.79 -7.77
C PHE A 517 -2.53 -6.99 -7.66
N GLY A 518 -1.26 -6.67 -7.37
CA GLY A 518 -0.12 -7.60 -7.44
C GLY A 518 0.40 -7.81 -8.87
N GLY A 519 0.14 -6.87 -9.78
CA GLY A 519 0.61 -6.87 -11.18
C GLY A 519 0.05 -7.99 -12.07
N ARG A 520 -1.05 -8.62 -11.65
CA ARG A 520 -1.71 -9.71 -12.36
C ARG A 520 -2.58 -9.16 -13.49
N THR A 521 -3.09 -10.03 -14.35
CA THR A 521 -4.09 -9.65 -15.38
C THR A 521 -5.48 -10.15 -15.00
N LEU A 522 -6.53 -9.42 -15.38
CA LEU A 522 -7.91 -9.81 -15.12
C LEU A 522 -8.20 -11.25 -15.61
N GLY A 523 -7.73 -11.62 -16.79
CA GLY A 523 -7.93 -12.95 -17.40
C GLY A 523 -7.22 -14.08 -16.67
N ARG A 524 -6.25 -13.75 -15.81
CA ARG A 524 -5.62 -14.70 -14.88
C ARG A 524 -6.46 -14.85 -13.61
N PHE A 525 -6.95 -13.74 -13.04
CA PHE A 525 -7.91 -13.77 -11.92
C PHE A 525 -9.18 -14.56 -12.27
N LEU A 526 -9.80 -14.30 -13.44
CA LEU A 526 -11.00 -15.02 -13.89
C LEU A 526 -10.79 -16.54 -13.95
N ARG A 527 -9.61 -16.98 -14.38
CA ARG A 527 -9.24 -18.41 -14.48
C ARG A 527 -8.92 -19.01 -13.11
N ASP A 528 -8.05 -18.35 -12.36
CA ASP A 528 -7.46 -18.90 -11.14
C ASP A 528 -8.46 -18.83 -9.97
N SER A 529 -9.15 -17.70 -9.82
CA SER A 529 -10.05 -17.41 -8.69
C SER A 529 -11.54 -17.61 -8.98
N LEU A 530 -12.01 -17.54 -10.24
CA LEU A 530 -13.42 -17.82 -10.61
C LEU A 530 -13.60 -19.10 -11.46
N GLY A 531 -12.52 -19.79 -11.84
CA GLY A 531 -12.57 -20.99 -12.68
C GLY A 531 -13.06 -20.76 -14.12
N ARG A 532 -13.14 -19.51 -14.59
CA ARG A 532 -13.70 -19.13 -15.90
C ARG A 532 -12.61 -18.92 -16.95
N THR A 533 -12.81 -19.48 -18.14
CA THR A 533 -11.92 -19.29 -19.29
C THR A 533 -12.73 -19.04 -20.56
N GLY A 534 -12.19 -18.23 -21.48
CA GLY A 534 -12.89 -17.86 -22.71
C GLY A 534 -13.54 -16.49 -22.60
N VAL A 535 -14.69 -16.30 -23.24
CA VAL A 535 -15.49 -15.07 -23.11
C VAL A 535 -16.33 -15.18 -21.85
N VAL A 536 -16.28 -14.16 -21.00
CA VAL A 536 -17.09 -14.03 -19.80
C VAL A 536 -18.13 -12.94 -20.03
N GLN A 537 -19.37 -13.20 -19.60
CA GLN A 537 -20.43 -12.20 -19.49
C GLN A 537 -20.73 -11.99 -18.00
N GLY A 538 -21.06 -10.76 -17.63
CA GLY A 538 -21.29 -10.39 -16.24
C GLY A 538 -21.65 -8.92 -16.09
N HIS A 539 -21.73 -8.48 -14.84
CA HIS A 539 -22.08 -7.12 -14.46
C HIS A 539 -20.88 -6.43 -13.82
N LEU A 540 -20.58 -5.21 -14.24
CA LEU A 540 -19.51 -4.39 -13.69
C LEU A 540 -20.11 -3.38 -12.72
N HIS A 541 -19.82 -3.57 -11.43
CA HIS A 541 -20.12 -2.62 -10.37
C HIS A 541 -18.88 -1.74 -10.16
N LEU A 542 -19.06 -0.41 -10.09
CA LEU A 542 -17.95 0.54 -9.94
C LEU A 542 -17.99 1.20 -8.56
N TYR A 543 -16.80 1.42 -7.99
CA TYR A 543 -16.62 2.08 -6.70
C TYR A 543 -15.51 3.12 -6.75
N GLN A 544 -15.57 4.10 -5.85
CA GLN A 544 -14.51 5.08 -5.62
C GLN A 544 -14.14 5.03 -4.13
N ALA A 545 -12.83 5.00 -3.85
CA ALA A 545 -12.33 5.03 -2.49
C ALA A 545 -12.47 6.44 -1.89
N VAL A 546 -13.02 6.50 -0.68
CA VAL A 546 -13.11 7.68 0.19
C VAL A 546 -12.25 7.42 1.45
N PRO A 547 -12.04 8.40 2.33
CA PRO A 547 -11.32 8.12 3.57
C PRO A 547 -12.06 7.07 4.41
N GLY A 548 -11.32 6.08 4.92
CA GLY A 548 -11.88 4.88 5.56
C GLY A 548 -12.12 3.70 4.63
N THR A 549 -11.98 3.82 3.30
CA THR A 549 -12.18 2.68 2.39
C THR A 549 -11.17 1.57 2.62
N ARG A 550 -11.66 0.37 2.94
CA ARG A 550 -10.93 -0.90 2.84
C ARG A 550 -11.63 -1.85 1.89
N LEU A 551 -10.85 -2.61 1.13
CA LEU A 551 -11.34 -3.60 0.18
C LEU A 551 -12.08 -4.77 0.87
N SER A 552 -11.72 -5.09 2.13
CA SER A 552 -12.46 -6.02 3.00
C SER A 552 -13.88 -5.50 3.28
N ARG A 553 -13.97 -4.32 3.90
CA ARG A 553 -15.22 -3.69 4.32
C ARG A 553 -16.15 -3.39 3.15
N LEU A 554 -15.63 -2.86 2.05
CA LEU A 554 -16.38 -2.62 0.81
C LEU A 554 -16.97 -3.94 0.28
N GLY A 555 -16.15 -4.98 0.15
CA GLY A 555 -16.59 -6.29 -0.31
C GLY A 555 -17.65 -6.94 0.59
N SER A 556 -17.55 -6.78 1.92
CA SER A 556 -18.56 -7.25 2.86
C SER A 556 -19.85 -6.43 2.81
N ALA A 557 -19.77 -5.10 2.71
CA ALA A 557 -20.94 -4.22 2.64
C ALA A 557 -21.76 -4.44 1.36
N GLU A 558 -21.09 -4.62 0.23
CA GLU A 558 -21.68 -4.97 -1.07
C GLU A 558 -22.02 -6.47 -1.20
N ARG A 559 -21.95 -7.24 -0.10
CA ARG A 559 -22.28 -8.67 -0.02
C ARG A 559 -21.58 -9.53 -1.09
N MET A 560 -20.36 -9.15 -1.49
CA MET A 560 -19.62 -9.81 -2.58
C MET A 560 -19.35 -11.28 -2.25
N THR A 561 -19.43 -12.13 -3.28
CA THR A 561 -19.42 -13.58 -3.09
C THR A 561 -18.14 -14.06 -2.39
N GLY A 562 -18.24 -15.10 -1.54
CA GLY A 562 -17.13 -15.66 -0.79
C GLY A 562 -16.73 -14.90 0.50
N GLY A 563 -17.06 -13.61 0.65
CA GLY A 563 -16.80 -12.84 1.87
C GLY A 563 -15.32 -12.56 2.19
N GLY A 564 -15.06 -11.76 3.22
CA GLY A 564 -13.73 -11.52 3.82
C GLY A 564 -12.58 -11.37 2.81
N ARG A 565 -11.59 -12.27 2.91
CA ARG A 565 -10.43 -12.34 2.00
C ARG A 565 -10.83 -12.49 0.54
N MET A 566 -11.79 -13.38 0.23
CA MET A 566 -12.25 -13.63 -1.13
C MET A 566 -12.90 -12.37 -1.73
N ALA A 567 -13.73 -11.67 -0.95
CA ALA A 567 -14.36 -10.41 -1.34
C ALA A 567 -13.31 -9.34 -1.70
N ARG A 568 -12.27 -9.14 -0.87
CA ARG A 568 -11.14 -8.24 -1.21
C ARG A 568 -10.51 -8.59 -2.56
N THR A 569 -10.27 -9.87 -2.86
CA THR A 569 -9.58 -10.26 -4.11
C THR A 569 -10.40 -10.03 -5.39
N GLN A 570 -11.71 -9.81 -5.28
CA GLN A 570 -12.61 -9.51 -6.41
C GLN A 570 -12.62 -8.03 -6.82
N LEU A 571 -12.04 -7.13 -6.01
CA LEU A 571 -11.89 -5.71 -6.32
C LEU A 571 -10.61 -5.45 -7.11
N HIS A 572 -10.71 -4.61 -8.15
CA HIS A 572 -9.63 -4.32 -9.10
C HIS A 572 -9.58 -2.83 -9.44
N PRO A 573 -8.41 -2.23 -9.73
CA PRO A 573 -8.29 -0.81 -10.06
C PRO A 573 -8.94 -0.49 -11.42
N LEU A 574 -9.81 0.52 -11.44
CA LEU A 574 -10.46 1.07 -12.63
C LEU A 574 -9.62 2.23 -13.18
N THR A 575 -8.52 1.89 -13.87
CA THR A 575 -7.71 2.88 -14.61
C THR A 575 -8.46 3.37 -15.86
N PRO A 576 -8.08 4.51 -16.49
CA PRO A 576 -8.71 4.95 -17.74
C PRO A 576 -8.59 3.92 -18.86
N GLN A 577 -7.49 3.15 -18.87
CA GLN A 577 -7.34 1.99 -19.76
C GLN A 577 -8.35 0.88 -19.45
N ALA A 578 -8.59 0.55 -18.19
CA ALA A 578 -9.57 -0.46 -17.81
C ALA A 578 -11.00 0.00 -18.16
N ALA A 579 -11.37 1.23 -17.82
CA ALA A 579 -12.67 1.81 -18.12
C ALA A 579 -12.92 1.92 -19.64
N GLY A 580 -11.97 2.47 -20.41
CA GLY A 580 -12.07 2.57 -21.87
C GLY A 580 -12.20 1.22 -22.58
N VAL A 581 -11.55 0.15 -22.07
CA VAL A 581 -11.59 -1.19 -22.69
C VAL A 581 -12.75 -2.06 -22.20
N LEU A 582 -13.29 -1.82 -20.99
CA LEU A 582 -14.47 -2.54 -20.45
C LEU A 582 -15.80 -1.87 -20.84
N LEU A 583 -15.85 -0.54 -20.79
CA LEU A 583 -17.08 0.26 -20.84
C LEU A 583 -17.18 1.15 -22.09
N GLY A 584 -16.05 1.56 -22.65
CA GLY A 584 -15.96 2.61 -23.68
C GLY A 584 -15.82 4.03 -23.13
N GLU A 585 -15.98 4.22 -21.82
CA GLU A 585 -15.92 5.53 -21.14
C GLU A 585 -14.58 5.65 -20.36
N PRO A 586 -13.49 6.22 -20.91
CA PRO A 586 -12.22 6.30 -20.19
C PRO A 586 -12.27 7.24 -18.97
N GLY A 587 -13.12 8.28 -19.00
CA GLY A 587 -13.30 9.25 -17.90
C GLY A 587 -13.92 8.68 -16.62
N LEU A 588 -14.56 7.51 -16.70
CA LEU A 588 -15.00 6.77 -15.50
C LEU A 588 -13.79 6.17 -14.74
N GLY A 589 -12.64 5.98 -15.39
CA GLY A 589 -11.42 5.56 -14.73
C GLY A 589 -10.64 6.71 -14.08
N ARG A 590 -9.74 6.39 -13.15
CA ARG A 590 -8.78 7.36 -12.58
C ARG A 590 -7.37 6.79 -12.60
N GLU A 591 -6.37 7.64 -12.80
CA GLU A 591 -4.99 7.19 -12.86
C GLU A 591 -4.53 6.63 -11.50
N VAL A 592 -3.69 5.60 -11.55
CA VAL A 592 -3.13 4.91 -10.39
C VAL A 592 -1.71 4.52 -10.76
N ASP A 593 -0.74 4.81 -9.90
CA ASP A 593 0.66 4.43 -10.12
C ASP A 593 0.78 2.92 -10.40
N PRO A 594 1.36 2.51 -11.55
CA PRO A 594 1.61 1.12 -11.85
C PRO A 594 2.44 0.38 -10.80
N VAL A 595 3.30 1.06 -10.02
CA VAL A 595 4.07 0.44 -8.93
C VAL A 595 3.18 0.14 -7.73
N ARG A 596 2.23 1.02 -7.35
CA ARG A 596 1.15 0.70 -6.37
C ARG A 596 0.33 -0.52 -6.78
N ILE A 597 -0.11 -0.57 -8.06
CA ILE A 597 -0.87 -1.72 -8.60
C ILE A 597 -0.03 -2.99 -8.56
N ASP A 598 1.25 -2.92 -8.96
CA ASP A 598 2.16 -4.05 -8.98
C ASP A 598 2.54 -4.52 -7.56
N ARG A 599 2.46 -3.65 -6.55
CA ARG A 599 2.66 -3.96 -5.11
C ARG A 599 1.42 -4.47 -4.36
N GLY A 600 0.23 -4.12 -4.84
CA GLY A 600 -1.01 -4.34 -4.09
C GLY A 600 -1.11 -3.48 -2.83
N ASP A 601 -0.67 -2.22 -2.92
CA ASP A 601 -0.83 -1.21 -1.86
C ASP A 601 -2.33 -0.93 -1.58
N PRO A 602 -2.71 -0.47 -0.37
CA PRO A 602 -4.09 -0.05 -0.10
C PRO A 602 -4.51 1.11 -1.01
N PRO A 603 -5.80 1.24 -1.40
CA PRO A 603 -6.23 2.28 -2.32
C PRO A 603 -6.06 3.69 -1.71
N GLN A 604 -5.82 4.69 -2.53
CA GLN A 604 -5.81 6.12 -2.15
C GLN A 604 -7.20 6.76 -2.25
N VAL A 605 -7.38 7.87 -1.54
CA VAL A 605 -8.64 8.63 -1.57
C VAL A 605 -8.86 9.23 -2.97
N GLY A 606 -9.88 8.76 -3.67
CA GLY A 606 -10.20 9.11 -5.05
C GLY A 606 -9.83 8.04 -6.09
N GLU A 607 -9.05 7.01 -5.74
CA GLU A 607 -8.84 5.85 -6.62
C GLU A 607 -10.18 5.18 -6.94
N ARG A 608 -10.32 4.67 -8.16
CA ARG A 608 -11.50 3.94 -8.61
C ARG A 608 -11.25 2.45 -8.72
N LEU A 609 -12.29 1.70 -8.42
CA LEU A 609 -12.30 0.25 -8.33
C LEU A 609 -13.47 -0.30 -9.14
N PHE A 610 -13.35 -1.55 -9.58
CA PHE A 610 -14.46 -2.31 -10.13
C PHE A 610 -14.52 -3.71 -9.54
N TYR A 611 -15.74 -4.24 -9.51
CA TYR A 611 -16.05 -5.66 -9.26
C TYR A 611 -16.73 -6.20 -10.52
N LEU A 612 -16.23 -7.33 -11.04
CA LEU A 612 -16.91 -8.10 -12.08
C LEU A 612 -17.71 -9.24 -11.45
N GLU A 613 -18.99 -9.02 -11.29
CA GLU A 613 -19.93 -10.07 -10.93
C GLU A 613 -20.15 -11.00 -12.13
N VAL A 614 -19.92 -12.30 -11.96
CA VAL A 614 -20.09 -13.30 -13.02
C VAL A 614 -21.20 -14.28 -12.60
N PRO A 615 -22.39 -14.25 -13.23
CA PRO A 615 -23.53 -15.07 -12.82
C PRO A 615 -23.20 -16.56 -12.65
N GLY A 616 -23.55 -17.10 -11.47
CA GLY A 616 -23.28 -18.48 -11.10
C GLY A 616 -21.80 -18.87 -11.01
N ALA A 617 -20.85 -17.92 -11.02
CA ALA A 617 -19.51 -18.18 -10.52
C ALA A 617 -19.54 -18.22 -8.98
N ARG A 618 -18.59 -18.94 -8.39
CA ARG A 618 -18.23 -18.81 -6.98
C ARG A 618 -16.71 -18.64 -6.91
N PRO A 619 -16.20 -17.72 -6.07
CA PRO A 619 -14.78 -17.63 -5.79
C PRO A 619 -14.25 -18.97 -5.27
N LEU A 620 -13.05 -19.32 -5.74
CA LEU A 620 -12.31 -20.49 -5.36
C LEU A 620 -11.13 -20.03 -4.50
N GLU A 621 -10.91 -20.67 -3.34
CA GLU A 621 -9.75 -20.46 -2.47
C GLU A 621 -8.48 -21.06 -3.07
N ARG A 622 -8.15 -20.63 -4.29
CA ARG A 622 -6.96 -21.03 -5.05
C ARG A 622 -5.99 -19.87 -5.12
N ARG A 623 -4.72 -20.15 -4.80
CA ARG A 623 -3.66 -19.16 -4.90
C ARG A 623 -3.28 -18.97 -6.37
N SER A 624 -3.21 -17.72 -6.81
CA SER A 624 -2.47 -17.40 -8.04
C SER A 624 -1.01 -17.85 -7.87
N SER A 625 -0.40 -18.30 -8.95
CA SER A 625 1.07 -18.43 -9.07
C SER A 625 1.78 -17.18 -8.51
N ASP A 626 2.94 -17.34 -7.87
CA ASP A 626 3.73 -16.22 -7.37
C ASP A 626 5.23 -16.54 -7.43
N ALA A 627 6.07 -15.60 -6.99
CA ALA A 627 7.48 -15.83 -6.82
C ALA A 627 8.02 -15.05 -5.63
N ALA A 628 8.97 -15.64 -4.91
CA ALA A 628 9.79 -14.98 -3.92
C ALA A 628 11.29 -15.29 -4.16
N VAL A 629 12.13 -14.35 -3.72
CA VAL A 629 13.58 -14.34 -3.92
C VAL A 629 14.25 -14.00 -2.60
N VAL A 630 15.30 -14.74 -2.25
CA VAL A 630 16.17 -14.44 -1.12
C VAL A 630 17.60 -14.36 -1.66
N VAL A 631 18.20 -13.18 -1.56
CA VAL A 631 19.58 -12.90 -1.99
C VAL A 631 20.45 -12.94 -0.74
N ASP A 632 21.24 -14.00 -0.57
CA ASP A 632 22.08 -14.20 0.62
C ASP A 632 23.54 -13.91 0.23
N THR A 633 23.99 -12.69 0.56
CA THR A 633 25.34 -12.22 0.24
C THR A 633 26.40 -12.86 1.13
N GLY A 634 26.03 -13.25 2.36
CA GLY A 634 26.93 -13.94 3.29
C GLY A 634 27.19 -15.40 2.88
N ALA A 635 26.18 -16.11 2.39
CA ALA A 635 26.31 -17.47 1.87
C ALA A 635 26.68 -17.55 0.38
N GLY A 636 26.71 -16.41 -0.33
CA GLY A 636 27.09 -16.34 -1.74
C GLY A 636 26.06 -16.96 -2.70
N GLU A 637 24.76 -16.83 -2.40
CA GLU A 637 23.69 -17.56 -3.10
C GLU A 637 22.42 -16.73 -3.35
N ILE A 638 21.58 -17.22 -4.27
CA ILE A 638 20.20 -16.75 -4.43
C ILE A 638 19.26 -17.94 -4.36
N ARG A 639 18.34 -17.90 -3.39
CA ARG A 639 17.24 -18.85 -3.23
C ARG A 639 15.97 -18.29 -3.88
N LEU A 640 15.27 -19.14 -4.63
CA LEU A 640 14.09 -18.78 -5.44
C LEU A 640 12.96 -19.78 -5.15
N SER A 641 11.77 -19.29 -4.82
CA SER A 641 10.52 -20.04 -4.97
C SER A 641 9.71 -19.41 -6.09
N VAL A 642 9.22 -20.23 -7.02
CA VAL A 642 8.20 -19.83 -8.00
C VAL A 642 7.04 -20.77 -7.84
N PHE A 643 6.01 -20.32 -7.14
CA PHE A 643 4.77 -21.07 -6.96
C PHE A 643 3.96 -21.04 -8.26
N LEU A 644 3.48 -22.21 -8.70
CA LEU A 644 2.56 -22.38 -9.81
C LEU A 644 1.17 -22.67 -9.25
N GLY A 645 0.24 -21.73 -9.37
CA GLY A 645 -1.16 -21.96 -8.99
C GLY A 645 -1.77 -23.12 -9.80
N GLU A 646 -2.71 -23.86 -9.20
CA GLU A 646 -3.21 -25.14 -9.70
C GLU A 646 -3.62 -25.13 -11.19
N SER A 647 -4.24 -24.04 -11.66
CA SER A 647 -4.62 -23.88 -13.08
C SER A 647 -3.42 -23.90 -14.04
N ASP A 648 -2.29 -23.27 -13.67
CA ASP A 648 -1.04 -23.30 -14.46
C ASP A 648 -0.31 -24.65 -14.27
N ALA A 649 -0.26 -25.16 -13.04
CA ALA A 649 0.40 -26.44 -12.72
C ALA A 649 -0.23 -27.61 -13.49
N GLN A 650 -1.56 -27.73 -13.48
CA GLN A 650 -2.29 -28.74 -14.27
C GLN A 650 -2.18 -28.51 -15.77
N GLU A 651 -2.06 -27.27 -16.26
CA GLU A 651 -1.81 -27.02 -17.68
C GLU A 651 -0.46 -27.63 -18.11
N ILE A 652 0.61 -27.35 -17.34
CA ILE A 652 1.95 -27.88 -17.61
C ILE A 652 1.98 -29.41 -17.44
N ALA A 653 1.42 -29.94 -16.34
CA ALA A 653 1.37 -31.37 -16.09
C ALA A 653 0.57 -32.12 -17.17
N ARG A 654 -0.51 -31.54 -17.70
CA ARG A 654 -1.29 -32.11 -18.81
C ARG A 654 -0.47 -32.21 -20.10
N ARG A 655 0.28 -31.16 -20.47
CA ARG A 655 1.18 -31.15 -21.63
C ARG A 655 2.25 -32.25 -21.49
N LEU A 656 2.85 -32.37 -20.30
CA LEU A 656 3.84 -33.41 -19.98
C LEU A 656 3.23 -34.82 -20.03
N ARG A 657 2.11 -35.08 -19.32
CA ARG A 657 1.37 -36.35 -19.32
C ARG A 657 1.08 -36.82 -20.76
N ARG A 658 0.58 -35.92 -21.62
CA ARG A 658 0.27 -36.17 -23.05
C ARG A 658 1.47 -36.40 -23.97
N ARG A 659 2.71 -36.22 -23.47
CA ARG A 659 3.95 -36.25 -24.28
C ARG A 659 3.95 -35.23 -25.43
N GLU A 660 3.32 -34.07 -25.21
CA GLU A 660 3.44 -32.93 -26.13
C GLU A 660 4.92 -32.47 -26.20
N PRO A 661 5.38 -31.83 -27.30
CA PRO A 661 6.76 -31.40 -27.43
C PRO A 661 7.20 -30.55 -26.23
N LEU A 662 8.29 -30.94 -25.56
CA LEU A 662 8.73 -30.35 -24.29
C LEU A 662 8.83 -28.81 -24.32
N GLY A 663 9.17 -28.23 -25.48
CA GLY A 663 9.17 -26.78 -25.71
C GLY A 663 7.83 -26.10 -25.38
N ALA A 664 6.69 -26.77 -25.53
CA ALA A 664 5.37 -26.26 -25.17
C ALA A 664 5.18 -26.15 -23.65
N ALA A 665 5.72 -27.08 -22.86
CA ALA A 665 5.72 -26.99 -21.39
C ALA A 665 6.71 -25.91 -20.91
N LEU A 666 7.92 -25.90 -21.47
CA LEU A 666 8.96 -24.91 -21.15
C LEU A 666 8.56 -23.48 -21.55
N ALA A 667 7.78 -23.29 -22.61
CA ALA A 667 7.26 -21.97 -23.00
C ALA A 667 6.17 -21.47 -22.03
N ALA A 668 5.31 -22.36 -21.52
CA ALA A 668 4.32 -22.01 -20.50
C ALA A 668 5.02 -21.61 -19.18
N LEU A 669 5.96 -22.43 -18.71
CA LEU A 669 6.83 -22.14 -17.55
C LEU A 669 7.54 -20.79 -17.71
N ARG A 670 8.29 -20.59 -18.80
CA ARG A 670 9.04 -19.34 -19.04
C ARG A 670 8.16 -18.09 -19.02
N ARG A 671 6.92 -18.18 -19.51
CA ARG A 671 5.95 -17.08 -19.47
C ARG A 671 5.54 -16.73 -18.04
N ILE A 672 5.23 -17.74 -17.22
CA ILE A 672 4.81 -17.57 -15.82
C ILE A 672 5.99 -17.09 -14.99
N THR A 673 7.09 -17.84 -14.94
CA THR A 673 8.31 -17.51 -14.18
C THR A 673 8.82 -16.10 -14.46
N ARG A 674 8.79 -15.63 -15.72
CA ARG A 674 9.21 -14.26 -16.06
C ARG A 674 8.21 -13.20 -15.61
N ALA A 675 6.91 -13.49 -15.57
CA ALA A 675 5.90 -12.57 -15.06
C ALA A 675 6.01 -12.47 -13.52
N GLU A 676 6.04 -13.61 -12.82
CA GLU A 676 6.06 -13.62 -11.35
C GLU A 676 7.36 -13.04 -10.79
N LEU A 677 8.54 -13.33 -11.38
CA LEU A 677 9.80 -12.71 -10.95
C LEU A 677 9.81 -11.20 -11.17
N ARG A 678 9.20 -10.69 -12.26
CA ARG A 678 9.08 -9.23 -12.48
C ARG A 678 8.14 -8.57 -11.47
N SER A 679 7.03 -9.23 -11.11
CA SER A 679 6.17 -8.79 -10.00
C SER A 679 6.95 -8.80 -8.68
N ALA A 680 7.70 -9.85 -8.38
CA ALA A 680 8.52 -9.94 -7.17
C ALA A 680 9.54 -8.79 -7.06
N PHE A 681 10.26 -8.45 -8.13
CA PHE A 681 11.21 -7.33 -8.13
C PHE A 681 10.56 -5.93 -8.17
N ALA A 682 9.28 -5.80 -8.56
CA ALA A 682 8.50 -4.59 -8.26
C ALA A 682 8.17 -4.51 -6.75
N GLU A 683 7.77 -5.65 -6.17
CA GLU A 683 7.59 -5.90 -4.73
C GLU A 683 8.93 -6.14 -3.98
N ALA A 684 9.99 -5.43 -4.35
CA ALA A 684 11.25 -5.45 -3.59
C ALA A 684 10.98 -5.08 -2.11
N GLY A 685 11.57 -5.83 -1.18
CA GLY A 685 11.26 -5.79 0.26
C GLY A 685 10.19 -6.78 0.71
N ARG A 686 9.10 -6.99 -0.06
CA ARG A 686 8.02 -7.94 0.30
C ARG A 686 8.26 -9.35 -0.25
N ARG A 687 8.61 -9.45 -1.53
CA ARG A 687 8.89 -10.74 -2.21
C ARG A 687 10.36 -10.95 -2.52
N VAL A 688 11.17 -9.89 -2.53
CA VAL A 688 12.64 -10.00 -2.58
C VAL A 688 13.21 -9.58 -1.24
N ARG A 689 13.91 -10.50 -0.57
CA ARG A 689 14.66 -10.26 0.67
C ARG A 689 16.16 -10.32 0.39
N VAL A 690 16.95 -9.56 1.15
CA VAL A 690 18.42 -9.57 1.10
C VAL A 690 18.94 -9.88 2.50
N ILE A 691 19.96 -10.74 2.60
CA ILE A 691 20.57 -11.22 3.84
C ILE A 691 22.09 -11.06 3.72
N GLY A 692 22.76 -10.64 4.79
CA GLY A 692 24.23 -10.56 4.87
C GLY A 692 24.83 -9.17 4.63
N THR A 693 26.15 -9.09 4.78
CA THR A 693 26.96 -7.86 4.96
C THR A 693 27.21 -7.05 3.68
N ALA A 694 26.16 -6.83 2.89
CA ALA A 694 26.17 -5.79 1.88
C ALA A 694 25.92 -4.45 2.59
N GLY A 695 27.01 -3.74 2.91
CA GLY A 695 27.10 -2.74 3.99
C GLY A 695 26.11 -1.57 4.00
N THR A 696 26.28 -0.76 5.06
CA THR A 696 25.38 0.30 5.57
C THR A 696 24.59 1.04 4.47
N PRO A 697 23.26 1.22 4.61
CA PRO A 697 22.47 1.93 3.61
C PRO A 697 23.03 3.33 3.35
N ALA A 698 23.51 3.56 2.13
CA ALA A 698 24.03 4.85 1.72
C ALA A 698 22.89 5.89 1.79
N PRO A 699 23.01 6.98 2.58
CA PRO A 699 21.87 7.77 3.07
C PRO A 699 21.15 8.63 2.00
N HIS A 700 21.47 8.44 0.72
CA HIS A 700 20.86 9.13 -0.43
C HIS A 700 20.60 8.16 -1.60
N ALA A 701 20.47 6.85 -1.33
CA ALA A 701 20.10 5.87 -2.33
C ALA A 701 18.59 6.00 -2.67
N GLY A 702 18.27 6.89 -3.61
CA GLY A 702 16.93 6.98 -4.20
C GLY A 702 16.54 5.67 -4.90
N ALA A 703 15.24 5.45 -5.14
CA ALA A 703 14.71 4.18 -5.62
C ALA A 703 15.47 3.64 -6.86
N SER A 704 15.86 2.37 -6.79
CA SER A 704 16.53 1.66 -7.88
C SER A 704 15.66 1.60 -9.14
N ASP A 705 16.28 1.96 -10.26
CA ASP A 705 15.65 2.07 -11.58
C ASP A 705 14.74 0.85 -11.91
N PRO A 706 13.45 1.06 -12.21
CA PRO A 706 12.55 0.00 -12.65
C PRO A 706 13.07 -0.80 -13.85
N ALA A 707 13.86 -0.21 -14.75
CA ALA A 707 14.50 -0.93 -15.84
C ALA A 707 15.65 -1.84 -15.35
N LEU A 708 16.47 -1.39 -14.40
CA LEU A 708 17.48 -2.23 -13.72
C LEU A 708 16.84 -3.43 -13.01
N ARG A 709 15.80 -3.20 -12.18
CA ARG A 709 15.03 -4.28 -11.51
C ARG A 709 14.50 -5.31 -12.51
N ARG A 710 13.96 -4.83 -13.65
CA ARG A 710 13.40 -5.66 -14.72
C ARG A 710 14.46 -6.43 -15.50
N LEU A 711 15.64 -5.86 -15.69
CA LEU A 711 16.82 -6.52 -16.25
C LEU A 711 17.32 -7.64 -15.33
N VAL A 712 17.40 -7.38 -14.02
CA VAL A 712 17.76 -8.36 -12.98
C VAL A 712 16.76 -9.52 -12.94
N ALA A 713 15.46 -9.24 -12.91
CA ALA A 713 14.42 -10.27 -12.94
C ALA A 713 14.47 -11.14 -14.22
N ASP A 714 14.75 -10.52 -15.38
CA ASP A 714 14.90 -11.23 -16.66
C ASP A 714 16.19 -12.08 -16.72
N GLY A 715 17.28 -11.63 -16.09
CA GLY A 715 18.54 -12.35 -15.96
C GLY A 715 18.41 -13.59 -15.08
N ILE A 716 17.91 -13.41 -13.85
CA ILE A 716 17.62 -14.51 -12.91
C ILE A 716 16.62 -15.50 -13.52
N GLY A 717 15.55 -15.01 -14.16
CA GLY A 717 14.58 -15.85 -14.87
C GLY A 717 15.18 -16.60 -16.07
N THR A 718 16.27 -16.12 -16.65
CA THR A 718 17.01 -16.82 -17.72
C THR A 718 17.86 -17.96 -17.16
N TRP A 719 18.61 -17.72 -16.07
CA TRP A 719 19.36 -18.77 -15.37
C TRP A 719 18.44 -19.90 -14.88
N LEU A 720 17.33 -19.55 -14.21
CA LEU A 720 16.34 -20.52 -13.73
C LEU A 720 15.75 -21.35 -14.89
N MET A 721 15.41 -20.73 -16.02
CA MET A 721 14.90 -21.45 -17.19
C MET A 721 15.93 -22.34 -17.90
N TRP A 722 17.24 -22.06 -17.78
CA TRP A 722 18.28 -22.97 -18.27
C TRP A 722 18.33 -24.26 -17.44
N SER A 723 18.30 -24.17 -16.11
CA SER A 723 18.26 -25.38 -15.27
C SER A 723 16.91 -26.09 -15.31
N ILE A 724 15.76 -25.39 -15.37
CA ILE A 724 14.47 -26.05 -15.63
C ILE A 724 14.51 -26.84 -16.95
N ARG A 725 15.10 -26.29 -18.02
CA ARG A 725 15.28 -27.02 -19.30
C ARG A 725 16.17 -28.27 -19.15
N ARG A 726 17.11 -28.28 -18.20
CA ARG A 726 18.04 -29.38 -17.94
C ARG A 726 17.44 -30.47 -17.02
N GLU A 727 16.67 -30.07 -16.01
CA GLU A 727 16.14 -30.98 -14.98
C GLU A 727 14.71 -31.46 -15.25
N LEU A 728 13.82 -30.66 -15.87
CA LEU A 728 12.44 -31.07 -16.18
C LEU A 728 12.33 -32.36 -17.03
N PRO A 729 13.27 -32.69 -17.95
CA PRO A 729 13.26 -34.00 -18.61
C PRO A 729 13.50 -35.19 -17.66
N ARG A 730 14.25 -34.98 -16.57
CA ARG A 730 14.66 -35.99 -15.59
C ARG A 730 13.64 -36.11 -14.45
N GLN A 731 13.20 -34.96 -13.93
CA GLN A 731 12.20 -34.83 -12.86
C GLN A 731 10.77 -34.69 -13.40
N ARG A 732 10.53 -35.09 -14.66
CA ARG A 732 9.24 -34.99 -15.36
C ARG A 732 8.11 -35.54 -14.52
N ASP A 733 8.28 -36.76 -14.02
CA ASP A 733 7.20 -37.48 -13.36
C ASP A 733 7.01 -36.97 -11.91
N ALA A 734 8.09 -36.49 -11.25
CA ALA A 734 8.00 -35.77 -9.98
C ALA A 734 7.22 -34.44 -10.09
N PHE A 735 7.37 -33.67 -11.19
CA PHE A 735 6.49 -32.51 -11.45
C PHE A 735 5.02 -32.93 -11.64
N VAL A 736 4.81 -34.04 -12.34
CA VAL A 736 3.47 -34.58 -12.66
C VAL A 736 2.78 -35.18 -11.42
N GLU A 737 3.55 -35.66 -10.45
CA GLU A 737 3.13 -36.16 -9.14
C GLU A 737 2.88 -35.01 -8.15
N ALA A 738 3.77 -34.01 -8.09
CA ALA A 738 3.53 -32.78 -7.32
C ALA A 738 2.23 -32.09 -7.79
N ALA A 739 2.02 -31.98 -9.11
CA ALA A 739 0.77 -31.52 -9.73
C ALA A 739 -0.35 -32.60 -9.77
N ALA A 740 -0.31 -33.59 -8.87
CA ALA A 740 -1.37 -34.55 -8.60
C ALA A 740 -1.64 -34.73 -7.10
N ALA A 741 -0.91 -34.00 -6.23
CA ALA A 741 -1.15 -33.97 -4.80
C ALA A 741 -2.45 -33.21 -4.47
N GLU A 742 -2.92 -33.36 -3.22
CA GLU A 742 -4.10 -32.65 -2.70
C GLU A 742 -3.83 -31.16 -2.41
N ALA A 743 -2.56 -30.75 -2.34
CA ALA A 743 -2.18 -29.35 -2.13
C ALA A 743 -2.35 -28.50 -3.40
N ASP A 744 -2.90 -27.29 -3.25
CA ASP A 744 -3.12 -26.33 -4.35
C ASP A 744 -1.79 -25.91 -5.00
N GLY A 745 -1.54 -26.37 -6.23
CA GLY A 745 -0.41 -25.96 -7.06
C GLY A 745 0.94 -26.63 -6.77
N VAL A 746 2.02 -26.06 -7.31
CA VAL A 746 3.39 -26.61 -7.25
C VAL A 746 4.44 -25.49 -7.10
N THR A 747 5.23 -25.50 -6.02
CA THR A 747 6.45 -24.68 -5.92
C THR A 747 7.57 -25.29 -6.76
N ILE A 748 8.15 -24.48 -7.66
CA ILE A 748 9.51 -24.68 -8.18
C ILE A 748 10.47 -24.04 -7.18
N ALA A 749 11.25 -24.84 -6.47
CA ALA A 749 12.33 -24.36 -5.61
C ALA A 749 13.65 -24.39 -6.38
N ALA A 750 14.46 -23.33 -6.28
CA ALA A 750 15.78 -23.30 -6.90
C ALA A 750 16.81 -22.55 -6.05
N ARG A 751 18.06 -23.02 -6.12
CA ARG A 751 19.21 -22.44 -5.40
C ARG A 751 20.34 -22.19 -6.40
N VAL A 752 20.67 -20.92 -6.58
CA VAL A 752 21.78 -20.43 -7.41
C VAL A 752 23.00 -20.24 -6.51
N VAL A 753 24.11 -20.93 -6.81
CA VAL A 753 25.35 -20.84 -6.02
C VAL A 753 26.40 -20.05 -6.79
N GLY A 754 27.05 -19.08 -6.12
CA GLY A 754 28.04 -18.19 -6.73
C GLY A 754 27.54 -17.39 -7.94
N PRO A 755 26.35 -16.73 -7.88
CA PRO A 755 25.85 -15.94 -8.99
C PRO A 755 26.81 -14.78 -9.31
N PRO A 756 27.28 -14.62 -10.56
CA PRO A 756 28.15 -13.50 -10.90
C PRO A 756 27.41 -12.17 -10.75
N GLY A 757 28.07 -11.18 -10.15
CA GLY A 757 27.47 -9.87 -9.88
C GLY A 757 26.52 -9.82 -8.68
N LEU A 758 26.61 -10.76 -7.73
CA LEU A 758 25.76 -10.84 -6.52
C LEU A 758 25.57 -9.50 -5.81
N ASP A 759 26.60 -8.68 -5.69
CA ASP A 759 26.53 -7.37 -5.02
C ASP A 759 25.61 -6.37 -5.76
N VAL A 760 25.58 -6.43 -7.09
CA VAL A 760 24.68 -5.62 -7.92
C VAL A 760 23.24 -6.15 -7.84
N LEU A 761 23.07 -7.46 -7.73
CA LEU A 761 21.78 -8.10 -7.48
C LEU A 761 21.23 -7.73 -6.09
N ALA A 762 22.08 -7.73 -5.06
CA ALA A 762 21.77 -7.29 -3.69
C ALA A 762 21.61 -5.76 -3.56
N GLY A 763 22.21 -4.98 -4.47
CA GLY A 763 21.95 -3.56 -4.64
C GLY A 763 20.51 -3.33 -5.13
N ALA A 764 20.19 -3.83 -6.32
CA ALA A 764 18.87 -3.70 -6.94
C ALA A 764 17.73 -4.37 -6.14
N ALA A 765 18.03 -5.44 -5.38
CA ALA A 765 17.07 -6.10 -4.50
C ALA A 765 16.76 -5.31 -3.21
N ALA A 766 17.73 -4.59 -2.67
CA ALA A 766 17.59 -3.73 -1.49
C ALA A 766 17.31 -2.25 -1.86
N ASP A 767 16.79 -2.02 -3.06
CA ASP A 767 16.44 -0.71 -3.62
C ASP A 767 17.58 0.32 -3.75
N ARG A 768 18.84 -0.11 -3.69
CA ARG A 768 20.03 0.76 -3.70
C ARG A 768 20.44 1.17 -5.12
N SER A 769 20.49 2.48 -5.38
CA SER A 769 20.88 3.08 -6.66
C SER A 769 22.36 3.50 -6.78
N SER A 770 23.15 3.38 -5.71
CA SER A 770 24.53 3.88 -5.64
C SER A 770 25.48 3.26 -6.68
N GLY A 771 25.78 4.03 -7.73
CA GLY A 771 26.85 3.76 -8.71
C GLY A 771 26.50 2.83 -9.89
N VAL A 772 25.30 2.24 -9.94
CA VAL A 772 24.97 1.15 -10.87
C VAL A 772 24.81 1.61 -12.34
N THR A 773 24.73 2.90 -12.63
CA THR A 773 24.58 3.46 -13.99
C THR A 773 25.76 3.20 -14.94
N ARG A 774 26.92 2.70 -14.45
CA ARG A 774 28.02 2.18 -15.29
C ARG A 774 28.02 0.66 -15.46
N ALA A 775 27.08 -0.07 -14.85
CA ALA A 775 27.08 -1.54 -14.80
C ALA A 775 26.06 -2.22 -15.73
N SER A 776 25.13 -1.47 -16.34
CA SER A 776 24.08 -2.00 -17.25
C SER A 776 24.64 -2.80 -18.43
N ASP A 777 25.68 -2.28 -19.08
CA ASP A 777 26.38 -2.98 -20.19
C ASP A 777 27.15 -4.23 -19.70
N GLY A 778 27.66 -4.19 -18.47
CA GLY A 778 28.34 -5.31 -17.83
C GLY A 778 27.38 -6.43 -17.40
N LEU A 779 26.21 -6.09 -16.87
CA LEU A 779 25.15 -7.03 -16.48
C LEU A 779 24.74 -7.91 -17.67
N SER A 780 24.63 -7.32 -18.85
CA SER A 780 24.32 -8.02 -20.12
C SER A 780 25.43 -9.00 -20.60
N GLN A 781 26.59 -9.00 -19.95
CA GLN A 781 27.67 -9.99 -20.12
C GLN A 781 27.69 -10.99 -18.96
N ILE A 782 27.52 -10.52 -17.71
CA ILE A 782 27.37 -11.32 -16.50
C ILE A 782 26.32 -12.43 -16.67
N PHE A 783 25.14 -12.12 -17.20
CA PHE A 783 24.07 -13.11 -17.41
C PHE A 783 24.37 -14.16 -18.51
N ARG A 784 25.47 -14.05 -19.27
CA ARG A 784 25.82 -15.02 -20.34
C ARG A 784 26.47 -16.29 -19.82
N HIS A 785 27.17 -16.22 -18.70
CA HIS A 785 27.74 -17.39 -18.03
C HIS A 785 26.77 -17.84 -16.94
N GLY A 786 26.22 -19.05 -17.09
CA GLY A 786 25.24 -19.58 -16.14
C GLY A 786 25.94 -20.07 -14.87
N PRO A 787 25.61 -19.53 -13.67
CA PRO A 787 26.00 -20.13 -12.41
C PRO A 787 25.35 -21.51 -12.23
N GLU A 788 25.82 -22.29 -11.26
CA GLU A 788 25.15 -23.54 -10.94
C GLU A 788 23.82 -23.26 -10.24
N VAL A 789 22.73 -23.74 -10.86
CA VAL A 789 21.37 -23.67 -10.28
C VAL A 789 20.84 -25.09 -10.12
N MET A 790 20.61 -25.48 -8.86
CA MET A 790 19.84 -26.66 -8.50
C MET A 790 18.34 -26.33 -8.53
N VAL A 791 17.50 -27.28 -8.96
CA VAL A 791 16.04 -27.09 -9.09
C VAL A 791 15.31 -28.33 -8.58
N GLY A 792 14.26 -28.13 -7.79
CA GLY A 792 13.32 -29.14 -7.32
C GLY A 792 11.87 -28.71 -7.51
N PHE A 793 10.95 -29.67 -7.45
CA PHE A 793 9.51 -29.47 -7.60
C PHE A 793 8.77 -30.05 -6.39
N HIS A 794 7.91 -29.25 -5.76
CA HIS A 794 7.26 -29.58 -4.50
C HIS A 794 5.76 -29.26 -4.58
N PRO A 795 4.87 -30.12 -4.04
CA PRO A 795 3.43 -29.86 -4.04
C PRO A 795 3.06 -28.70 -3.09
N GLY A 796 2.06 -27.91 -3.47
CA GLY A 796 1.63 -26.73 -2.71
C GLY A 796 2.59 -25.53 -2.79
N ARG A 797 2.27 -24.47 -2.04
CA ARG A 797 3.13 -23.29 -1.85
C ARG A 797 4.07 -23.51 -0.67
N ASP A 798 5.26 -24.05 -0.94
CA ASP A 798 6.40 -23.96 -0.02
C ASP A 798 7.20 -22.68 -0.33
N HIS A 799 7.63 -21.96 0.71
CA HIS A 799 8.47 -20.76 0.62
C HIS A 799 9.87 -21.10 1.13
N VAL A 800 10.91 -20.71 0.38
CA VAL A 800 12.22 -21.37 0.47
C VAL A 800 12.79 -21.41 1.89
N ARG A 801 13.10 -22.63 2.33
CA ARG A 801 13.82 -22.94 3.58
C ARG A 801 15.27 -22.44 3.51
#